data_AF-A0A0D2DZ02-F1
#
_entry.id   AF-A0A0D2DZ02-F1
#
_cell.length_a   1.000
_cell.length_b   1.000
_cell.length_c   1.000
_cell.angle_alpha   90.00
_cell.angle_beta   90.00
_cell.angle_gamma   90.00
#
_symmetry.space_group_name_H-M   'P 1'
#
loop_
_entity.id
_entity.type
_entity.pdbx_description
1 polymer ?
#
loop_
_entity_poly.entity_id
_entity_poly.type
_entity_poly.pdbx_seq_one_letter_code
_entity_poly.pdbx_strand_id
1 'polypeptide(L)'
;MRLINTHTWALEEFYARVPRYAILSHTWGEGEVSFRDMRSPERQRMKGFAKILQTCKLARADKIDYAWVDTCCIDKSSSAELTEAINSMFQWYMHAAKCYVFMEDLQRLDENAILPQCRWFTRGWTLQELLAPKVLEIFNMHWEFVGTKADYARAISVATEIPEAVIVGEAALGNCSVAAKMSWAARRETTRVEDMAYCLLGIFDVNMPMLYGEGWKAFRRLQEEVIKRSNDLTIFAWSSSAGQEQSSLPLLAESPAAFAGSSSICPFSDDFEDFSVTNKGLLISGDAPLRVVAPVAGGPERSTERYVLHLGSDEATGADGGVYLRKIGPKIYCRDGGSPLAGFGRNKYVVRHLLDATDYYILIDPLTATTISRLTFRSRAIHVPTTGMFRLTVQAPELLWDRTDRVFLRPKAYKGTHTRSVLFLGFKGNLSVGRAVRFYVFCDYRGASPSCKMLLWDEDDSHPSNSSSPSSHVPFADKYRMETAHWTDIATQIPELERAGSSIDVKVGSQVYRIASSFRKGVVESLSKEVELFILEFNVERRPYNSKIDPCLYYNSFLRDNQMAHRVNNDSDSSHSPAASILLKLIEDYHSFNPSREVPVLPYPTPLEFSKQVGRGRPCVYRLDPNDQPPPTGNDEIDEDEEDEKVRNRLTKDEMKNILSCSAFSWTRQSMCEKVKEDVEVAVTPDGRADSLYRLPRPQSRRGFYNEEKDEDEDEDEEAEEVFVQPATIKMSLSTLFDKLLIPQDDDEEEDDDEYEEESTTTTTTSIGTNSTNVNRRRHEKRQKDTKQYYLQSQNSNLTTTSSSLSPLLEDLPRRHLPFAGPVLGQPEAVNIWIGGSGSVTSTHRDPYENLYLVLKGCKTFTLYPPVEELCLHAKRVRTGRHVLVDSGDNKREKEFEIVLDDDIQQQEQEKSAPETETDTDTDTEYDNKIPWIPIDPDTINFSSSDTSAKTKYHYYKYSNPIKVKVWENEILYLPSGWFHHVRQECGVWDDDGQIAPCIAVNYWYDMDYEGEKYATREMMTRLVETVRREEQR
;
A
#
# COMPACT_ATOMS: atom_id res chain seq x y z
N MET A 1 34.17 -11.85 -2.13
CA MET A 1 34.32 -13.20 -1.53
C MET A 1 35.79 -13.51 -1.28
N ARG A 2 36.14 -14.13 -0.15
CA ARG A 2 37.51 -14.61 0.15
C ARG A 2 37.61 -16.12 0.05
N LEU A 3 38.70 -16.61 -0.55
CA LEU A 3 38.96 -18.04 -0.76
C LEU A 3 40.36 -18.40 -0.26
N ILE A 4 40.53 -19.65 0.14
CA ILE A 4 41.80 -20.25 0.52
C ILE A 4 42.44 -20.83 -0.73
N ASN A 5 43.64 -20.38 -1.07
CA ASN A 5 44.43 -21.03 -2.10
C ASN A 5 44.90 -22.39 -1.58
N THR A 6 44.52 -23.47 -2.26
CA THR A 6 44.74 -24.82 -1.77
C THR A 6 46.21 -25.22 -1.76
N HIS A 7 47.09 -24.53 -2.51
CA HIS A 7 48.53 -24.80 -2.57
C HIS A 7 49.31 -24.05 -1.50
N THR A 8 48.97 -22.79 -1.23
CA THR A 8 49.70 -21.91 -0.30
C THR A 8 49.04 -21.80 1.07
N TRP A 9 47.75 -22.18 1.17
CA TRP A 9 46.87 -22.00 2.33
C TRP A 9 46.69 -20.54 2.76
N ALA A 10 46.98 -19.59 1.85
CA ALA A 10 46.75 -18.17 2.05
C ALA A 10 45.30 -17.80 1.66
N LEU A 11 44.77 -16.76 2.30
CA LEU A 11 43.49 -16.16 1.91
C LEU A 11 43.72 -15.17 0.75
N GLU A 12 42.95 -15.33 -0.31
CA GLU A 12 42.90 -14.46 -1.49
C GLU A 12 41.48 -13.88 -1.62
N GLU A 13 41.38 -12.61 -2.03
CA GLU A 13 40.12 -11.88 -2.11
C GLU A 13 39.72 -11.62 -3.56
N PHE A 14 38.43 -11.86 -3.86
CA PHE A 14 37.85 -11.75 -5.19
C PHE A 14 36.60 -10.88 -5.14
N TYR A 15 36.64 -9.74 -5.84
CA TYR A 15 35.52 -8.79 -5.93
C TYR A 15 34.62 -9.05 -7.16
N ALA A 16 35.17 -9.66 -8.22
CA ALA A 16 34.45 -10.07 -9.42
C ALA A 16 35.12 -11.32 -10.02
N ARG A 17 34.40 -12.10 -10.84
CA ARG A 17 34.90 -13.34 -11.48
C ARG A 17 35.50 -14.32 -10.47
N VAL A 18 34.69 -14.72 -9.49
CA VAL A 18 35.09 -15.70 -8.47
C VAL A 18 35.55 -17.00 -9.18
N PRO A 19 36.77 -17.50 -8.92
CA PRO A 19 37.28 -18.70 -9.58
C PRO A 19 36.49 -19.94 -9.14
N ARG A 20 36.69 -21.07 -9.81
CA ARG A 20 36.11 -22.35 -9.38
C ARG A 20 36.65 -22.74 -7.99
N TYR A 21 35.77 -22.98 -7.02
CA TYR A 21 36.16 -23.34 -5.64
C TYR A 21 35.38 -24.54 -5.11
N ALA A 22 35.96 -25.21 -4.11
CA ALA A 22 35.31 -26.19 -3.27
C ALA A 22 34.86 -25.53 -1.97
N ILE A 23 33.84 -26.07 -1.31
CA ILE A 23 33.31 -25.52 -0.06
C ILE A 23 33.26 -26.60 1.02
N LEU A 24 33.62 -26.24 2.26
CA LEU A 24 33.51 -27.14 3.40
C LEU A 24 32.23 -26.86 4.19
N SER A 25 31.42 -27.88 4.37
CA SER A 25 30.33 -27.91 5.34
C SER A 25 30.72 -28.79 6.52
N HIS A 26 30.61 -28.26 7.74
CA HIS A 26 30.99 -28.97 8.96
C HIS A 26 30.30 -28.37 10.18
N THR A 27 30.26 -29.13 11.29
CA THR A 27 29.84 -28.57 12.57
C THR A 27 31.04 -28.00 13.32
N TRP A 28 30.95 -26.77 13.81
CA TRP A 28 32.04 -26.15 14.57
C TRP A 28 32.31 -26.91 15.86
N GLY A 29 33.60 -27.14 16.13
CA GLY A 29 34.12 -27.75 17.34
C GLY A 29 35.04 -26.79 18.12
N GLU A 30 35.83 -27.34 19.05
CA GLU A 30 36.84 -26.55 19.76
C GLU A 30 38.08 -26.29 18.89
N GLY A 31 38.57 -25.05 18.89
CA GLY A 31 39.77 -24.67 18.17
C GLY A 31 39.58 -24.52 16.66
N GLU A 32 38.40 -24.04 16.21
CA GLU A 32 38.21 -23.59 14.84
C GLU A 32 39.07 -22.36 14.52
N VAL A 33 39.57 -22.28 13.29
CA VAL A 33 40.44 -21.19 12.86
C VAL A 33 39.58 -20.02 12.40
N SER A 34 39.75 -18.85 13.01
CA SER A 34 39.09 -17.61 12.58
C SER A 34 39.87 -16.91 11.46
N PHE A 35 39.26 -15.89 10.85
CA PHE A 35 39.94 -15.01 9.89
C PHE A 35 41.22 -14.39 10.45
N ARG A 36 41.23 -13.99 11.73
CA ARG A 36 42.40 -13.41 12.39
C ARG A 36 43.49 -14.47 12.60
N ASP A 37 43.09 -15.68 12.98
CA ASP A 37 44.02 -16.79 13.21
C ASP A 37 44.73 -17.23 11.93
N MET A 38 44.08 -17.08 10.76
CA MET A 38 44.72 -17.36 9.46
C MET A 38 45.98 -16.51 9.21
N ARG A 39 46.17 -15.40 9.92
CA ARG A 39 47.38 -14.57 9.84
C ARG A 39 48.42 -14.95 10.90
N SER A 40 48.05 -15.73 11.91
CA SER A 40 48.93 -16.17 12.99
C SER A 40 49.67 -17.46 12.62
N PRO A 41 50.96 -17.60 12.98
CA PRO A 41 51.67 -18.88 12.88
C PRO A 41 51.09 -19.94 13.84
N GLU A 42 50.37 -19.54 14.89
CA GLU A 42 49.79 -20.46 15.88
C GLU A 42 48.64 -21.31 15.32
N ARG A 43 48.07 -20.91 14.18
CA ARG A 43 46.99 -21.66 13.51
C ARG A 43 47.34 -23.13 13.26
N GLN A 44 48.62 -23.43 13.03
CA GLN A 44 49.08 -24.80 12.75
C GLN A 44 48.82 -25.77 13.92
N ARG A 45 48.65 -25.27 15.14
CA ARG A 45 48.35 -26.07 16.34
C ARG A 45 46.85 -26.25 16.58
N MET A 46 46.01 -25.54 15.84
CA MET A 46 44.55 -25.55 16.02
C MET A 46 43.94 -26.73 15.27
N LYS A 47 42.97 -27.41 15.90
CA LYS A 47 42.27 -28.55 15.29
C LYS A 47 41.53 -28.16 14.01
N GLY A 48 40.92 -26.98 13.97
CA GLY A 48 40.24 -26.47 12.77
C GLY A 48 41.18 -26.29 11.57
N PHE A 49 42.48 -26.06 11.80
CA PHE A 49 43.44 -25.96 10.69
C PHE A 49 43.64 -27.31 10.00
N ALA A 50 43.55 -28.43 10.73
CA ALA A 50 43.57 -29.75 10.13
C ALA A 50 42.37 -29.98 9.19
N LYS A 51 41.17 -29.47 9.56
CA LYS A 51 39.99 -29.50 8.68
C LYS A 51 40.23 -28.71 7.38
N ILE A 52 40.82 -27.51 7.49
CA ILE A 52 41.19 -26.68 6.33
C ILE A 52 42.21 -27.39 5.42
N LEU A 53 43.27 -27.96 5.99
CA LEU A 53 44.30 -28.68 5.24
C LEU A 53 43.73 -29.87 4.47
N GLN A 54 42.85 -30.63 5.11
CA GLN A 54 42.24 -31.80 4.50
C GLN A 54 41.24 -31.41 3.42
N THR A 55 40.46 -30.34 3.62
CA THR A 55 39.62 -29.73 2.58
C THR A 55 40.44 -29.31 1.37
N CYS A 56 41.58 -28.63 1.58
CA CYS A 56 42.48 -28.24 0.49
C CYS A 56 43.08 -29.46 -0.22
N LYS A 57 43.37 -30.54 0.51
CA LYS A 57 43.88 -31.79 -0.07
C LYS A 57 42.83 -32.44 -0.99
N LEU A 58 41.57 -32.51 -0.56
CA LEU A 58 40.46 -33.01 -1.37
C LEU A 58 40.23 -32.13 -2.60
N ALA A 59 40.14 -30.81 -2.43
CA ALA A 59 40.00 -29.85 -3.52
C ALA A 59 41.07 -30.02 -4.61
N ARG A 60 42.35 -30.18 -4.23
CA ARG A 60 43.44 -30.43 -5.19
C ARG A 60 43.32 -31.78 -5.90
N ALA A 61 42.88 -32.82 -5.20
CA ALA A 61 42.64 -34.13 -5.83
C ALA A 61 41.58 -34.03 -6.93
N ASP A 62 40.59 -33.15 -6.73
CA ASP A 62 39.53 -32.83 -7.69
C ASP A 62 39.88 -31.72 -8.69
N LYS A 63 41.15 -31.26 -8.71
CA LYS A 63 41.65 -30.19 -9.60
C LYS A 63 40.91 -28.86 -9.40
N ILE A 64 40.67 -28.52 -8.13
CA ILE A 64 40.07 -27.25 -7.71
C ILE A 64 41.10 -26.50 -6.88
N ASP A 65 41.55 -25.35 -7.39
CA ASP A 65 42.68 -24.60 -6.81
C ASP A 65 42.30 -23.79 -5.57
N TYR A 66 41.01 -23.57 -5.33
CA TYR A 66 40.47 -22.73 -4.26
C TYR A 66 39.48 -23.47 -3.37
N ALA A 67 39.49 -23.16 -2.07
CA ALA A 67 38.53 -23.69 -1.10
C ALA A 67 37.90 -22.55 -0.27
N TRP A 68 36.67 -22.75 0.20
CA TRP A 68 36.00 -21.82 1.12
C TRP A 68 35.62 -22.53 2.41
N VAL A 69 35.85 -21.84 3.54
CA VAL A 69 35.48 -22.29 4.88
C VAL A 69 34.93 -21.09 5.67
N ASP A 70 33.70 -21.18 6.15
CA ASP A 70 32.96 -20.11 6.83
C ASP A 70 33.66 -19.55 8.08
N THR A 71 34.43 -20.39 8.78
CA THR A 71 35.13 -19.97 10.01
C THR A 71 36.19 -18.91 9.76
N CYS A 72 36.90 -19.00 8.63
CA CYS A 72 38.06 -18.16 8.33
C CYS A 72 37.96 -17.32 7.04
N CYS A 73 37.07 -17.66 6.11
CA CYS A 73 36.85 -16.88 4.91
C CYS A 73 35.96 -15.65 5.15
N ILE A 74 35.25 -15.57 6.27
CA ILE A 74 34.44 -14.42 6.66
C ILE A 74 35.12 -13.70 7.84
N ASP A 75 35.34 -12.40 7.72
CA ASP A 75 35.71 -11.56 8.87
C ASP A 75 34.45 -11.19 9.67
N LYS A 76 34.16 -12.02 10.68
CA LYS A 76 33.05 -11.84 11.61
C LYS A 76 33.19 -10.59 12.50
N SER A 77 34.33 -9.88 12.47
CA SER A 77 34.49 -8.60 13.17
C SER A 77 34.02 -7.39 12.36
N SER A 78 33.78 -7.56 11.05
CA SER A 78 33.13 -6.56 10.19
C SER A 78 31.64 -6.87 10.08
N SER A 79 30.77 -6.00 10.61
CA SER A 79 29.32 -6.17 10.55
C SER A 79 28.77 -6.09 9.12
N ALA A 80 29.36 -5.24 8.28
CA ALA A 80 29.02 -5.10 6.87
C ALA A 80 29.31 -6.41 6.11
N GLU A 81 30.52 -6.95 6.29
CA GLU A 81 30.91 -8.20 5.63
C GLU A 81 30.11 -9.40 6.15
N LEU A 82 29.88 -9.48 7.46
CA LEU A 82 29.06 -10.55 8.04
C LEU A 82 27.64 -10.53 7.46
N THR A 83 27.07 -9.34 7.26
CA THR A 83 25.73 -9.18 6.65
C THR A 83 25.72 -9.59 5.19
N GLU A 84 26.72 -9.16 4.40
CA GLU A 84 26.87 -9.57 3.00
C GLU A 84 27.04 -11.09 2.88
N ALA A 85 27.90 -11.67 3.73
CA ALA A 85 28.23 -13.08 3.72
C ALA A 85 27.02 -13.96 4.07
N ILE A 86 26.24 -13.58 5.10
CA ILE A 86 25.04 -14.34 5.48
C ILE A 86 23.99 -14.29 4.37
N ASN A 87 23.75 -13.12 3.76
CA ASN A 87 22.80 -12.99 2.65
C ASN A 87 23.26 -13.74 1.38
N SER A 88 24.58 -13.97 1.22
CA SER A 88 25.15 -14.63 0.04
C SER A 88 25.45 -16.12 0.24
N MET A 89 25.32 -16.64 1.46
CA MET A 89 25.85 -17.96 1.83
C MET A 89 25.23 -19.09 0.99
N PHE A 90 23.92 -19.06 0.80
CA PHE A 90 23.21 -20.05 -0.03
C PHE A 90 23.74 -20.06 -1.46
N GLN A 91 23.93 -18.88 -2.08
CA GLN A 91 24.50 -18.76 -3.41
C GLN A 91 25.95 -19.28 -3.47
N TRP A 92 26.75 -19.04 -2.42
CA TRP A 92 28.10 -19.59 -2.35
C TRP A 92 28.12 -21.12 -2.29
N TYR A 93 27.21 -21.73 -1.55
CA TYR A 93 27.06 -23.18 -1.57
C TYR A 93 26.53 -23.70 -2.92
N MET A 94 25.59 -22.98 -3.54
CA MET A 94 25.01 -23.33 -4.84
C MET A 94 26.02 -23.27 -6.00
N HIS A 95 26.93 -22.29 -5.98
CA HIS A 95 27.94 -22.08 -7.01
C HIS A 95 29.26 -22.82 -6.74
N ALA A 96 29.43 -23.43 -5.57
CA ALA A 96 30.59 -24.28 -5.29
C ALA A 96 30.65 -25.45 -6.27
N ALA A 97 31.86 -25.76 -6.76
CA ALA A 97 32.05 -26.89 -7.67
C ALA A 97 31.86 -28.24 -6.99
N LYS A 98 32.21 -28.32 -5.70
CA LYS A 98 31.96 -29.45 -4.81
C LYS A 98 31.80 -28.95 -3.37
N CYS A 99 30.83 -29.52 -2.66
CA CYS A 99 30.69 -29.39 -1.21
C CYS A 99 31.20 -30.65 -0.52
N TYR A 100 32.20 -30.51 0.33
CA TYR A 100 32.67 -31.60 1.19
C TYR A 100 32.02 -31.45 2.55
N VAL A 101 31.26 -32.46 2.98
CA VAL A 101 30.66 -32.52 4.31
C VAL A 101 31.52 -33.38 5.22
N PHE A 102 32.05 -32.77 6.28
CA PHE A 102 32.82 -33.49 7.30
C PHE A 102 31.94 -33.84 8.52
N MET A 103 31.69 -35.13 8.72
CA MET A 103 30.90 -35.67 9.83
C MET A 103 31.83 -36.12 10.97
N GLU A 104 32.04 -35.26 11.97
CA GLU A 104 32.98 -35.51 13.08
C GLU A 104 32.54 -36.65 14.02
N ASP A 105 31.25 -36.99 14.02
CA ASP A 105 30.63 -38.01 14.88
C ASP A 105 30.19 -39.28 14.12
N LEU A 106 30.48 -39.38 12.82
CA LEU A 106 30.17 -40.57 12.01
C LEU A 106 31.34 -41.57 12.04
N GLN A 107 31.09 -42.75 12.61
CA GLN A 107 31.98 -43.92 12.56
C GLN A 107 31.58 -44.85 11.40
N ARG A 108 32.48 -45.74 10.94
CA ARG A 108 32.24 -46.69 9.82
C ARG A 108 31.15 -47.76 10.05
N LEU A 109 30.44 -47.77 11.19
CA LEU A 109 29.44 -48.81 11.50
C LEU A 109 28.06 -48.39 10.97
N ASP A 110 27.36 -49.33 10.32
CA ASP A 110 26.03 -49.20 9.68
C ASP A 110 25.60 -47.76 9.36
N GLU A 111 26.21 -47.22 8.30
CA GLU A 111 26.13 -45.81 7.91
C GLU A 111 24.67 -45.35 7.70
N ASN A 112 23.79 -46.23 7.23
CA ASN A 112 22.36 -45.92 7.02
C ASN A 112 21.59 -45.66 8.32
N ALA A 113 21.97 -46.31 9.42
CA ALA A 113 21.30 -46.16 10.71
C ALA A 113 21.80 -44.96 11.52
N ILE A 114 23.09 -44.64 11.38
CA ILE A 114 23.78 -43.62 12.20
C ILE A 114 23.78 -42.25 11.53
N LEU A 115 23.85 -42.18 10.19
CA LEU A 115 23.94 -40.91 9.46
C LEU A 115 22.83 -39.90 9.85
N PRO A 116 21.54 -40.29 9.96
CA PRO A 116 20.48 -39.42 10.47
C PRO A 116 20.68 -38.84 11.88
N GLN A 117 21.47 -39.52 12.71
CA GLN A 117 21.71 -39.17 14.13
C GLN A 117 22.91 -38.24 14.30
N CYS A 118 23.70 -38.03 13.24
CA CYS A 118 24.84 -37.13 13.26
C CYS A 118 24.39 -35.69 13.55
N ARG A 119 25.17 -35.01 14.39
CA ARG A 119 24.97 -33.61 14.79
C ARG A 119 24.79 -32.68 13.59
N TRP A 120 25.39 -33.00 12.45
CA TRP A 120 25.24 -32.19 11.24
C TRP A 120 23.78 -32.00 10.82
N PHE A 121 22.91 -33.02 10.92
CA PHE A 121 21.49 -32.90 10.55
C PHE A 121 20.65 -32.10 11.55
N THR A 122 21.18 -31.84 12.75
CA THR A 122 20.49 -31.08 13.79
C THR A 122 20.87 -29.60 13.82
N ARG A 123 21.84 -29.14 13.02
CA ARG A 123 22.26 -27.72 12.99
C ARG A 123 21.42 -26.90 12.02
N GLY A 124 21.08 -25.66 12.36
CA GLY A 124 20.29 -24.78 11.46
C GLY A 124 20.99 -24.52 10.11
N TRP A 125 22.21 -24.00 10.15
CA TRP A 125 22.99 -23.62 8.95
C TRP A 125 23.17 -24.75 7.95
N THR A 126 23.37 -25.99 8.41
CA THR A 126 23.61 -27.14 7.52
C THR A 126 22.41 -27.50 6.63
N LEU A 127 21.22 -26.93 6.88
CA LEU A 127 20.06 -27.12 6.00
C LEU A 127 20.30 -26.54 4.61
N GLN A 128 20.74 -25.29 4.53
CA GLN A 128 21.10 -24.69 3.24
C GLN A 128 22.36 -25.34 2.66
N GLU A 129 23.29 -25.82 3.49
CA GLU A 129 24.50 -26.53 3.04
C GLU A 129 24.17 -27.91 2.44
N LEU A 130 23.03 -28.51 2.82
CA LEU A 130 22.49 -29.73 2.22
C LEU A 130 21.79 -29.44 0.88
N LEU A 131 20.98 -28.38 0.85
CA LEU A 131 20.04 -28.10 -0.25
C LEU A 131 20.71 -27.36 -1.41
N ALA A 132 21.56 -26.37 -1.13
CA ALA A 132 22.12 -25.50 -2.17
C ALA A 132 23.12 -26.20 -3.11
N PRO A 133 24.08 -27.03 -2.63
CA PRO A 133 25.09 -27.60 -3.52
C PRO A 133 24.52 -28.64 -4.49
N LYS A 134 24.98 -28.56 -5.74
CA LYS A 134 24.70 -29.55 -6.79
C LYS A 134 25.45 -30.87 -6.56
N VAL A 135 26.70 -30.77 -6.08
CA VAL A 135 27.55 -31.93 -5.79
C VAL A 135 27.98 -31.87 -4.33
N LEU A 136 27.52 -32.85 -3.55
CA LEU A 136 27.80 -32.97 -2.12
C LEU A 136 28.34 -34.36 -1.81
N GLU A 137 29.55 -34.41 -1.24
CA GLU A 137 30.25 -35.63 -0.86
C GLU A 137 30.43 -35.67 0.66
N ILE A 138 30.06 -36.78 1.28
CA ILE A 138 30.06 -36.99 2.73
C ILE A 138 31.33 -37.75 3.13
N PHE A 139 32.01 -37.25 4.15
CA PHE A 139 33.20 -37.84 4.74
C PHE A 139 32.99 -38.10 6.24
N ASN A 140 33.47 -39.26 6.71
CA ASN A 140 33.38 -39.63 8.12
C ASN A 140 34.44 -38.92 8.98
N MET A 141 34.50 -39.25 10.28
CA MET A 141 35.44 -38.63 11.23
C MET A 141 36.93 -38.85 10.88
N HIS A 142 37.23 -39.81 10.02
CA HIS A 142 38.57 -40.14 9.52
C HIS A 142 38.86 -39.55 8.12
N TRP A 143 37.97 -38.71 7.59
CA TRP A 143 38.03 -38.16 6.23
C TRP A 143 38.01 -39.23 5.13
N GLU A 144 37.37 -40.37 5.40
CA GLU A 144 37.11 -41.39 4.40
C GLU A 144 35.78 -41.08 3.70
N PHE A 145 35.75 -41.24 2.38
CA PHE A 145 34.55 -41.02 1.58
C PHE A 145 33.48 -42.06 1.94
N VAL A 146 32.29 -41.58 2.28
CA VAL A 146 31.12 -42.37 2.69
C VAL A 146 30.13 -42.51 1.54
N GLY A 147 29.97 -41.46 0.75
CA GLY A 147 29.06 -41.42 -0.40
C GLY A 147 28.59 -40.00 -0.70
N THR A 148 27.62 -39.88 -1.59
CA THR A 148 27.04 -38.61 -2.03
C THR A 148 25.67 -38.36 -1.42
N LYS A 149 25.15 -37.14 -1.56
CA LYS A 149 23.77 -36.81 -1.20
C LYS A 149 22.74 -37.71 -1.89
N ALA A 150 23.00 -38.15 -3.12
CA ALA A 150 22.11 -39.04 -3.88
C ALA A 150 22.11 -40.47 -3.33
N ASP A 151 23.28 -40.99 -2.93
CA ASP A 151 23.40 -42.35 -2.37
C ASP A 151 22.57 -42.52 -1.09
N TYR A 152 22.45 -41.45 -0.31
CA TYR A 152 21.73 -41.42 0.97
C TYR A 152 20.39 -40.66 0.92
N ALA A 153 19.85 -40.35 -0.26
CA ALA A 153 18.67 -39.51 -0.40
C ALA A 153 17.48 -39.99 0.47
N ARG A 154 17.19 -41.30 0.44
CA ARG A 154 16.14 -41.91 1.27
C ARG A 154 16.39 -41.79 2.77
N ALA A 155 17.62 -42.06 3.23
CA ALA A 155 17.97 -41.98 4.64
C ALA A 155 17.87 -40.53 5.15
N ILE A 156 18.33 -39.58 4.33
CA ILE A 156 18.23 -38.14 4.61
C ILE A 156 16.76 -37.70 4.61
N SER A 157 15.95 -38.16 3.65
CA SER A 157 14.52 -37.84 3.58
C SER A 157 13.78 -38.30 4.82
N VAL A 158 14.01 -39.53 5.28
CA VAL A 158 13.40 -40.06 6.51
C VAL A 158 13.82 -39.25 7.74
N ALA A 159 15.07 -38.80 7.80
CA ALA A 159 15.58 -38.02 8.93
C ALA A 159 15.01 -36.59 8.98
N THR A 160 14.93 -35.95 7.81
CA THR A 160 14.71 -34.50 7.67
C THR A 160 13.30 -34.13 7.22
N GLU A 161 12.51 -35.10 6.74
CA GLU A 161 11.22 -34.88 6.06
C GLU A 161 11.32 -34.06 4.77
N ILE A 162 12.53 -33.90 4.23
CA ILE A 162 12.74 -33.28 2.92
C ILE A 162 12.45 -34.34 1.85
N PRO A 163 11.62 -34.07 0.83
CA PRO A 163 11.37 -35.02 -0.25
C PRO A 163 12.65 -35.44 -0.97
N GLU A 164 12.75 -36.71 -1.36
CA GLU A 164 13.93 -37.24 -2.07
C GLU A 164 14.25 -36.43 -3.34
N ALA A 165 13.22 -36.07 -4.11
CA ALA A 165 13.34 -35.25 -5.32
C ALA A 165 13.98 -33.87 -5.06
N VAL A 166 13.72 -33.26 -3.90
CA VAL A 166 14.34 -31.98 -3.49
C VAL A 166 15.79 -32.21 -3.07
N ILE A 167 16.05 -33.30 -2.33
CA ILE A 167 17.40 -33.67 -1.89
C ILE A 167 18.31 -33.88 -3.11
N VAL A 168 17.89 -34.62 -4.12
CA VAL A 168 18.71 -34.88 -5.32
C VAL A 168 18.70 -33.73 -6.34
N GLY A 169 17.85 -32.72 -6.15
CA GLY A 169 17.77 -31.55 -7.03
C GLY A 169 16.91 -31.75 -8.28
N GLU A 170 16.04 -32.75 -8.31
CA GLU A 170 15.03 -32.96 -9.36
C GLU A 170 13.84 -32.01 -9.22
N ALA A 171 13.49 -31.61 -7.99
CA ALA A 171 12.46 -30.62 -7.70
C ALA A 171 13.06 -29.31 -7.17
N ALA A 172 12.63 -28.17 -7.72
CA ALA A 172 13.08 -26.85 -7.31
C ALA A 172 12.50 -26.45 -5.94
N LEU A 173 13.28 -25.74 -5.12
CA LEU A 173 12.83 -25.22 -3.81
C LEU A 173 11.65 -24.24 -3.92
N GLY A 174 11.55 -23.52 -5.04
CA GLY A 174 10.43 -22.63 -5.34
C GLY A 174 9.09 -23.35 -5.44
N ASN A 175 9.08 -24.64 -5.78
CA ASN A 175 7.86 -25.43 -5.92
C ASN A 175 7.38 -26.01 -4.57
N CYS A 176 8.17 -25.88 -3.52
CA CYS A 176 7.82 -26.37 -2.19
C CYS A 176 7.13 -25.27 -1.39
N SER A 177 6.08 -25.63 -0.67
CA SER A 177 5.32 -24.71 0.16
C SER A 177 6.18 -24.08 1.27
N VAL A 178 5.76 -22.91 1.75
CA VAL A 178 6.39 -22.25 2.90
C VAL A 178 6.29 -23.13 4.14
N ALA A 179 5.15 -23.78 4.38
CA ALA A 179 4.98 -24.73 5.47
C ALA A 179 5.98 -25.90 5.42
N ALA A 180 6.17 -26.51 4.25
CA ALA A 180 7.11 -27.60 4.07
C ALA A 180 8.55 -27.11 4.33
N LYS A 181 8.96 -25.99 3.74
CA LYS A 181 10.29 -25.40 3.95
C LYS A 181 10.55 -25.07 5.43
N MET A 182 9.57 -24.51 6.14
CA MET A 182 9.67 -24.26 7.58
C MET A 182 9.80 -25.56 8.39
N SER A 183 9.07 -26.61 8.00
CA SER A 183 9.10 -27.91 8.69
C SER A 183 10.50 -28.56 8.66
N TRP A 184 11.27 -28.37 7.60
CA TRP A 184 12.64 -28.90 7.46
C TRP A 184 13.62 -28.31 8.48
N ALA A 185 13.28 -27.15 9.03
CA ALA A 185 14.02 -26.48 10.09
C ALA A 185 13.47 -26.76 11.50
N ALA A 186 12.31 -27.41 11.62
CA ALA A 186 11.58 -27.55 12.88
C ALA A 186 12.34 -28.31 13.97
N ARG A 187 13.21 -29.25 13.60
CA ARG A 187 14.03 -30.05 14.52
C ARG A 187 15.49 -29.62 14.59
N ARG A 188 15.82 -28.46 14.03
CA ARG A 188 17.19 -27.94 13.99
C ARG A 188 17.44 -26.94 15.12
N GLU A 189 18.70 -26.80 15.48
CA GLU A 189 19.18 -25.96 16.57
C GLU A 189 20.29 -25.02 16.10
N THR A 190 20.30 -23.81 16.65
CA THR A 190 21.31 -22.79 16.41
C THR A 190 21.92 -22.32 17.73
N THR A 191 23.16 -21.82 17.68
CA THR A 191 23.83 -21.32 18.90
C THR A 191 23.27 -19.97 19.33
N ARG A 192 23.07 -19.05 18.36
CA ARG A 192 22.32 -17.82 18.57
C ARG A 192 20.89 -18.03 18.13
N VAL A 193 19.94 -17.45 18.84
CA VAL A 193 18.51 -17.62 18.54
C VAL A 193 18.14 -16.96 17.20
N GLU A 194 18.80 -15.85 16.85
CA GLU A 194 18.58 -15.14 15.58
C GLU A 194 19.03 -15.95 14.37
N ASP A 195 20.08 -16.78 14.54
CA ASP A 195 20.61 -17.61 13.45
C ASP A 195 19.56 -18.61 12.92
N MET A 196 18.53 -18.93 13.71
CA MET A 196 17.41 -19.77 13.25
C MET A 196 16.65 -19.12 12.09
N ALA A 197 16.55 -17.79 12.10
CA ALA A 197 15.98 -17.03 10.99
C ALA A 197 17.00 -16.90 9.85
N TYR A 198 18.24 -16.53 10.18
CA TYR A 198 19.26 -16.23 9.18
C TYR A 198 19.70 -17.44 8.37
N CYS A 199 19.67 -18.65 8.93
CA CYS A 199 20.00 -19.86 8.18
C CYS A 199 18.96 -20.25 7.13
N LEU A 200 17.79 -19.59 7.11
CA LEU A 200 16.68 -19.86 6.19
C LEU A 200 16.59 -18.85 5.04
N LEU A 201 17.36 -17.76 5.06
CA LEU A 201 17.24 -16.67 4.10
C LEU A 201 17.34 -17.14 2.65
N GLY A 202 18.34 -17.94 2.32
CA GLY A 202 18.51 -18.46 0.96
C GLY A 202 17.54 -19.58 0.58
N ILE A 203 16.90 -20.25 1.55
CA ILE A 203 15.86 -21.26 1.28
C ILE A 203 14.56 -20.57 0.85
N PHE A 204 14.30 -19.39 1.42
CA PHE A 204 13.14 -18.55 1.08
C PHE A 204 13.45 -17.44 0.07
N ASP A 205 14.70 -17.34 -0.39
CA ASP A 205 15.17 -16.29 -1.31
C ASP A 205 14.81 -14.86 -0.84
N VAL A 206 15.13 -14.56 0.42
CA VAL A 206 14.90 -13.25 1.06
C VAL A 206 16.21 -12.60 1.53
N ASN A 207 16.21 -11.28 1.63
CA ASN A 207 17.32 -10.52 2.19
C ASN A 207 16.83 -9.63 3.33
N MET A 208 17.58 -9.59 4.44
CA MET A 208 17.28 -8.72 5.57
C MET A 208 18.56 -8.35 6.35
N PRO A 209 18.59 -7.23 7.09
CA PRO A 209 19.73 -6.88 7.95
C PRO A 209 19.93 -7.84 9.13
N MET A 210 21.18 -8.16 9.47
CA MET A 210 21.52 -9.00 10.64
C MET A 210 21.59 -8.16 11.93
N LEU A 211 20.57 -8.27 12.78
CA LEU A 211 20.49 -7.54 14.05
C LEU A 211 20.63 -8.51 15.24
N TYR A 212 21.87 -8.92 15.53
CA TYR A 212 22.15 -9.77 16.69
C TYR A 212 21.81 -9.05 18.01
N GLY A 213 21.02 -9.70 18.87
CA GLY A 213 20.47 -9.13 20.10
C GLY A 213 18.96 -8.87 20.06
N GLU A 214 18.31 -9.01 18.89
CA GLU A 214 16.86 -8.88 18.75
C GLU A 214 16.09 -10.13 19.21
N GLY A 215 16.78 -11.25 19.42
CA GLY A 215 16.17 -12.49 19.90
C GLY A 215 15.26 -13.16 18.86
N TRP A 216 14.12 -13.68 19.33
CA TRP A 216 13.12 -14.35 18.49
C TRP A 216 12.45 -13.42 17.46
N LYS A 217 12.60 -12.09 17.60
CA LYS A 217 12.10 -11.11 16.63
C LYS A 217 12.71 -11.27 15.23
N ALA A 218 13.92 -11.83 15.14
CA ALA A 218 14.54 -12.16 13.85
C ALA A 218 13.67 -13.12 13.03
N PHE A 219 13.06 -14.13 13.68
CA PHE A 219 12.22 -15.11 13.00
C PHE A 219 10.85 -14.54 12.59
N ARG A 220 10.34 -13.56 13.34
CA ARG A 220 9.19 -12.77 12.89
C ARG A 220 9.51 -11.99 11.62
N ARG A 221 10.62 -11.25 11.61
CA ARG A 221 11.05 -10.48 10.44
C ARG A 221 11.28 -11.36 9.22
N LEU A 222 11.82 -12.57 9.40
CA LEU A 222 11.90 -13.55 8.31
C LEU A 222 10.52 -13.82 7.70
N GLN A 223 9.52 -14.14 8.53
CA GLN A 223 8.16 -14.39 8.03
C GLN A 223 7.57 -13.15 7.34
N GLU A 224 7.83 -11.95 7.84
CA GLU A 224 7.40 -10.69 7.20
C GLU A 224 8.06 -10.50 5.81
N GLU A 225 9.35 -10.79 5.67
CA GLU A 225 10.03 -10.74 4.37
C GLU A 225 9.54 -11.83 3.40
N VAL A 226 9.17 -13.01 3.91
CA VAL A 226 8.54 -14.06 3.08
C VAL A 226 7.17 -13.60 2.58
N ILE A 227 6.34 -13.02 3.45
CA ILE A 227 5.01 -12.50 3.09
C ILE A 227 5.10 -11.42 2.01
N LYS A 228 6.12 -10.56 2.03
CA LYS A 228 6.31 -9.52 1.02
C LYS A 228 6.61 -10.06 -0.40
N ARG A 229 7.05 -11.32 -0.51
CA ARG A 229 7.51 -11.91 -1.78
C ARG A 229 6.70 -13.13 -2.23
N SER A 230 5.81 -13.65 -1.38
CA SER A 230 5.09 -14.90 -1.62
C SER A 230 3.65 -14.82 -1.11
N ASN A 231 2.72 -15.21 -1.98
CA ASN A 231 1.29 -15.37 -1.66
C ASN A 231 0.96 -16.78 -1.11
N ASP A 232 1.97 -17.52 -0.62
CA ASP A 232 1.76 -18.83 -0.03
C ASP A 232 1.22 -18.73 1.42
N LEU A 233 -0.10 -18.87 1.55
CA LEU A 233 -0.81 -18.85 2.83
C LEU A 233 -0.41 -19.98 3.80
N THR A 234 0.28 -21.03 3.33
CA THR A 234 0.77 -22.09 4.22
C THR A 234 1.79 -21.60 5.24
N ILE A 235 2.31 -20.37 5.12
CA ILE A 235 3.06 -19.70 6.19
C ILE A 235 2.29 -19.64 7.53
N PHE A 236 0.95 -19.68 7.50
CA PHE A 236 0.13 -19.69 8.71
C PHE A 236 -0.19 -21.11 9.22
N ALA A 237 0.20 -22.16 8.49
CA ALA A 237 -0.13 -23.56 8.75
C ALA A 237 0.75 -24.22 9.85
N TRP A 238 0.98 -23.51 10.95
CA TRP A 238 1.71 -24.01 12.12
C TRP A 238 0.78 -24.32 13.30
N SER A 239 1.23 -25.05 14.31
CA SER A 239 0.47 -25.32 15.54
C SER A 239 1.29 -25.03 16.79
N SER A 240 0.64 -24.63 17.88
CA SER A 240 1.32 -24.54 19.18
C SER A 240 1.59 -25.93 19.76
N SER A 241 2.68 -26.06 20.50
CA SER A 241 3.02 -27.26 21.26
C SER A 241 1.93 -27.52 22.31
N ALA A 242 1.39 -28.74 22.35
CA ALA A 242 0.28 -29.10 23.24
C ALA A 242 0.60 -28.78 24.72
N GLY A 243 -0.26 -27.99 25.37
CA GLY A 243 -0.18 -27.79 26.84
C GLY A 243 -0.51 -26.39 27.37
N GLN A 244 -0.63 -25.36 26.51
CA GLN A 244 -1.10 -24.04 26.94
C GLN A 244 -2.48 -23.75 26.35
N GLU A 245 -3.51 -23.77 27.20
CA GLU A 245 -4.84 -23.26 26.86
C GLU A 245 -4.79 -21.72 26.74
N GLN A 246 -4.33 -21.23 25.59
CA GLN A 246 -4.39 -19.80 25.27
C GLN A 246 -5.71 -19.47 24.58
N SER A 247 -6.35 -18.37 24.97
CA SER A 247 -7.62 -17.92 24.35
C SER A 247 -7.47 -17.44 22.90
N SER A 248 -6.26 -17.08 22.49
CA SER A 248 -5.88 -16.65 21.13
C SER A 248 -4.38 -16.84 20.93
N LEU A 249 -3.97 -17.06 19.69
CA LEU A 249 -2.56 -17.23 19.29
C LEU A 249 -2.11 -16.09 18.38
N PRO A 250 -0.81 -15.75 18.36
CA PRO A 250 -0.28 -14.89 17.30
C PRO A 250 -0.51 -15.51 15.92
N LEU A 251 -0.51 -14.66 14.90
CA LEU A 251 -0.66 -15.14 13.52
C LEU A 251 0.64 -15.76 13.01
N LEU A 252 1.76 -15.09 13.28
CA LEU A 252 3.11 -15.54 12.93
C LEU A 252 3.68 -16.46 14.00
N ALA A 253 4.42 -17.48 13.57
CA ALA A 253 5.04 -18.44 14.47
C ALA A 253 6.24 -17.81 15.22
N GLU A 254 6.54 -18.32 16.41
CA GLU A 254 7.73 -17.89 17.17
C GLU A 254 9.01 -18.63 16.74
N SER A 255 8.86 -19.79 16.10
CA SER A 255 9.97 -20.66 15.67
C SER A 255 9.51 -21.66 14.60
N PRO A 256 10.42 -22.14 13.72
CA PRO A 256 10.13 -23.24 12.79
C PRO A 256 9.61 -24.52 13.48
N ALA A 257 9.93 -24.73 14.76
CA ALA A 257 9.46 -25.88 15.54
C ALA A 257 7.93 -26.05 15.50
N ALA A 258 7.19 -24.95 15.33
CA ALA A 258 5.73 -24.95 15.23
C ALA A 258 5.19 -25.60 13.93
N PHE A 259 6.06 -25.81 12.93
CA PHE A 259 5.73 -26.42 11.64
C PHE A 259 6.11 -27.90 11.55
N ALA A 260 6.52 -28.54 12.65
CA ALA A 260 6.99 -29.93 12.64
C ALA A 260 6.00 -30.96 12.08
N GLY A 261 4.71 -30.65 11.98
CA GLY A 261 3.69 -31.51 11.40
C GLY A 261 3.10 -30.99 10.09
N SER A 262 3.80 -30.09 9.39
CA SER A 262 3.30 -29.35 8.24
C SER A 262 4.09 -29.65 6.95
N SER A 263 4.91 -30.71 6.95
CA SER A 263 5.79 -31.10 5.85
C SER A 263 5.06 -31.53 4.58
N SER A 264 3.83 -32.04 4.69
CA SER A 264 2.99 -32.45 3.56
C SER A 264 1.92 -31.42 3.17
N ILE A 265 1.91 -30.24 3.79
CA ILE A 265 0.91 -29.20 3.50
C ILE A 265 1.35 -28.41 2.27
N CYS A 266 0.50 -28.33 1.27
CA CYS A 266 0.72 -27.57 0.04
C CYS A 266 -0.38 -26.53 -0.18
N PRO A 267 -0.07 -25.37 -0.78
CA PRO A 267 -1.07 -24.37 -1.13
C PRO A 267 -2.05 -24.95 -2.17
N PHE A 268 -3.22 -24.32 -2.32
CA PHE A 268 -4.10 -24.65 -3.43
C PHE A 268 -3.50 -24.17 -4.76
N SER A 269 -3.81 -24.86 -5.86
CA SER A 269 -3.22 -24.59 -7.18
C SER A 269 -3.64 -23.26 -7.80
N ASP A 270 -4.75 -22.68 -7.32
CA ASP A 270 -5.46 -21.58 -7.98
C ASP A 270 -5.53 -20.30 -7.12
N ASP A 271 -4.88 -20.28 -5.94
CA ASP A 271 -5.05 -19.20 -4.96
C ASP A 271 -4.03 -18.07 -5.20
N PHE A 272 -4.46 -17.05 -5.94
CA PHE A 272 -3.78 -15.76 -6.09
C PHE A 272 -4.31 -14.75 -5.05
N GLU A 273 -4.48 -15.17 -3.80
CA GLU A 273 -4.99 -14.29 -2.75
C GLU A 273 -3.91 -13.24 -2.38
N ASP A 274 -4.24 -11.96 -2.50
CA ASP A 274 -3.35 -10.87 -2.11
C ASP A 274 -3.48 -10.59 -0.62
N PHE A 275 -2.37 -10.73 0.10
CA PHE A 275 -2.31 -10.35 1.51
C PHE A 275 -1.06 -9.54 1.85
N SER A 276 -1.20 -8.60 2.77
CA SER A 276 -0.11 -7.72 3.19
C SER A 276 -0.13 -7.44 4.69
N VAL A 277 1.05 -7.25 5.27
CA VAL A 277 1.19 -6.88 6.68
C VAL A 277 1.01 -5.37 6.81
N THR A 278 0.05 -4.95 7.64
CA THR A 278 -0.24 -3.55 7.98
C THR A 278 -0.07 -3.31 9.48
N ASN A 279 -0.12 -2.04 9.90
CA ASN A 279 -0.16 -1.67 11.33
C ASN A 279 -1.40 -2.21 12.08
N LYS A 280 -2.48 -2.57 11.37
CA LYS A 280 -3.68 -3.21 11.93
C LYS A 280 -3.56 -4.73 12.03
N GLY A 281 -2.59 -5.34 11.38
CA GLY A 281 -2.45 -6.80 11.23
C GLY A 281 -2.34 -7.20 9.76
N LEU A 282 -2.55 -8.48 9.48
CA LEU A 282 -2.56 -9.00 8.11
C LEU A 282 -3.88 -8.61 7.42
N LEU A 283 -3.79 -7.79 6.37
CA LEU A 283 -4.90 -7.52 5.47
C LEU A 283 -5.00 -8.69 4.49
N ILE A 284 -6.16 -9.33 4.44
CA ILE A 284 -6.55 -10.27 3.40
C ILE A 284 -7.48 -9.52 2.44
N SER A 285 -7.05 -9.35 1.20
CA SER A 285 -7.78 -8.63 0.15
C SER A 285 -8.10 -9.55 -1.03
N GLY A 286 -9.15 -9.21 -1.79
CA GLY A 286 -9.59 -10.00 -2.95
C GLY A 286 -10.48 -11.21 -2.62
N ASP A 287 -10.45 -12.21 -3.51
CA ASP A 287 -11.32 -13.39 -3.53
C ASP A 287 -10.88 -14.50 -2.56
N ALA A 288 -10.54 -14.11 -1.33
CA ALA A 288 -10.11 -15.01 -0.26
C ALA A 288 -11.27 -15.32 0.71
N PRO A 289 -12.23 -16.20 0.36
CA PRO A 289 -13.47 -16.31 1.10
C PRO A 289 -13.24 -16.88 2.50
N LEU A 290 -13.60 -16.08 3.50
CA LEU A 290 -13.69 -16.57 4.86
C LEU A 290 -14.82 -17.59 4.96
N ARG A 291 -14.50 -18.83 5.30
CA ARG A 291 -15.48 -19.92 5.36
C ARG A 291 -16.06 -20.01 6.76
N VAL A 292 -17.35 -20.24 6.85
CA VAL A 292 -17.99 -20.58 8.13
C VAL A 292 -18.26 -22.06 8.17
N VAL A 293 -17.73 -22.70 9.20
CA VAL A 293 -17.74 -24.15 9.34
C VAL A 293 -18.40 -24.57 10.64
N ALA A 294 -18.96 -25.78 10.65
CA ALA A 294 -19.47 -26.43 11.85
C ALA A 294 -18.76 -27.77 12.09
N PRO A 295 -18.39 -28.12 13.33
CA PRO A 295 -17.84 -29.44 13.66
C PRO A 295 -18.80 -30.59 13.34
N VAL A 296 -18.28 -31.76 12.95
CA VAL A 296 -19.10 -32.94 12.57
C VAL A 296 -19.60 -33.77 13.78
N ALA A 297 -18.95 -33.70 14.95
CA ALA A 297 -19.21 -34.61 16.08
C ALA A 297 -20.28 -34.09 17.08
N GLY A 298 -21.26 -34.93 17.41
CA GLY A 298 -22.58 -34.57 17.94
C GLY A 298 -22.72 -34.30 19.45
N GLY A 299 -23.56 -33.30 19.76
CA GLY A 299 -24.09 -32.92 21.06
C GLY A 299 -24.95 -31.64 20.93
N PRO A 300 -26.01 -31.43 21.75
CA PRO A 300 -26.96 -30.33 21.57
C PRO A 300 -26.37 -28.92 21.79
N GLU A 301 -25.21 -28.82 22.45
CA GLU A 301 -24.45 -27.57 22.65
C GLU A 301 -23.29 -27.38 21.63
N ARG A 302 -23.15 -28.26 20.62
CA ARG A 302 -21.97 -28.33 19.71
C ARG A 302 -22.21 -27.91 18.26
N SER A 303 -23.18 -27.02 17.98
CA SER A 303 -23.38 -26.45 16.63
C SER A 303 -22.74 -25.07 16.45
N THR A 304 -21.68 -24.75 17.19
CA THR A 304 -21.03 -23.43 17.13
C THR A 304 -20.29 -23.27 15.81
N GLU A 305 -20.81 -22.36 14.98
CA GLU A 305 -20.17 -21.94 13.74
C GLU A 305 -18.83 -21.27 14.04
N ARG A 306 -17.79 -21.60 13.27
CA ARG A 306 -16.46 -21.00 13.38
C ARG A 306 -16.01 -20.43 12.05
N TYR A 307 -15.21 -19.37 12.10
CA TYR A 307 -14.56 -18.81 10.93
C TYR A 307 -13.27 -19.57 10.62
N VAL A 308 -13.02 -19.87 9.35
CA VAL A 308 -11.79 -20.52 8.88
C VAL A 308 -11.28 -19.81 7.63
N LEU A 309 -10.01 -19.42 7.67
CA LEU A 309 -9.22 -19.12 6.48
C LEU A 309 -8.59 -20.44 6.04
N HIS A 310 -8.97 -20.98 4.88
CA HIS A 310 -8.23 -22.13 4.34
C HIS A 310 -6.87 -21.67 3.83
N LEU A 311 -5.88 -22.54 3.89
CA LEU A 311 -4.51 -22.24 3.48
C LEU A 311 -3.99 -23.20 2.40
N GLY A 312 -4.61 -24.38 2.27
CA GLY A 312 -4.14 -25.41 1.37
C GLY A 312 -4.74 -26.79 1.67
N SER A 313 -4.08 -27.82 1.15
CA SER A 313 -4.41 -29.22 1.38
C SER A 313 -3.20 -30.00 1.90
N ASP A 314 -3.46 -31.09 2.60
CA ASP A 314 -2.42 -32.04 2.99
C ASP A 314 -2.29 -33.13 1.92
N GLU A 315 -1.16 -33.19 1.22
CA GLU A 315 -0.93 -34.16 0.15
C GLU A 315 -1.04 -35.61 0.62
N ALA A 316 -0.71 -35.90 1.87
CA ALA A 316 -0.75 -37.25 2.40
C ALA A 316 -2.19 -37.76 2.61
N THR A 317 -3.12 -36.85 2.90
CA THR A 317 -4.52 -37.19 3.22
C THR A 317 -5.53 -36.71 2.17
N GLY A 318 -5.13 -35.80 1.28
CA GLY A 318 -6.01 -35.08 0.35
C GLY A 318 -7.01 -34.15 1.05
N ALA A 319 -6.81 -33.85 2.33
CA ALA A 319 -7.77 -33.08 3.11
C ALA A 319 -7.39 -31.61 3.16
N ASP A 320 -8.32 -30.75 2.74
CA ASP A 320 -8.23 -29.30 2.89
C ASP A 320 -8.07 -28.90 4.36
N GLY A 321 -7.43 -27.77 4.58
CA GLY A 321 -7.31 -27.20 5.90
C GLY A 321 -6.91 -25.73 5.93
N GLY A 322 -6.83 -25.20 7.14
CA GLY A 322 -6.35 -23.87 7.40
C GLY A 322 -6.39 -23.49 8.87
N VAL A 323 -6.71 -22.23 9.17
CA VAL A 323 -6.68 -21.69 10.55
C VAL A 323 -8.05 -21.25 11.02
N TYR A 324 -8.39 -21.61 12.26
CA TYR A 324 -9.60 -21.11 12.90
C TYR A 324 -9.38 -19.66 13.35
N LEU A 325 -10.38 -18.83 13.06
CA LEU A 325 -10.40 -17.41 13.39
C LEU A 325 -11.57 -17.09 14.32
N ARG A 326 -11.37 -16.07 15.17
CA ARG A 326 -12.39 -15.50 16.04
C ARG A 326 -12.60 -14.03 15.71
N LYS A 327 -13.86 -13.62 15.59
CA LYS A 327 -14.21 -12.22 15.34
C LYS A 327 -14.08 -11.40 16.62
N ILE A 328 -13.38 -10.28 16.53
CA ILE A 328 -13.16 -9.37 17.66
C ILE A 328 -13.59 -7.93 17.36
N GLY A 329 -13.83 -7.61 16.08
CA GLY A 329 -14.29 -6.31 15.63
C GLY A 329 -14.97 -6.40 14.25
N PRO A 330 -15.50 -5.27 13.75
CA PRO A 330 -15.95 -5.16 12.36
C PRO A 330 -14.78 -5.44 11.41
N LYS A 331 -14.87 -6.48 10.56
CA LYS A 331 -13.77 -6.92 9.67
C LYS A 331 -12.44 -7.26 10.38
N ILE A 332 -12.41 -7.45 11.70
CA ILE A 332 -11.18 -7.74 12.45
C ILE A 332 -11.32 -9.09 13.16
N TYR A 333 -10.34 -9.95 12.92
CA TYR A 333 -10.25 -11.32 13.41
C TYR A 333 -8.93 -11.55 14.15
N CYS A 334 -8.88 -12.58 14.99
CA CYS A 334 -7.63 -13.13 15.50
C CYS A 334 -7.64 -14.64 15.46
N ARG A 335 -6.46 -15.27 15.53
CA ARG A 335 -6.33 -16.72 15.50
C ARG A 335 -6.84 -17.35 16.79
N ASP A 336 -7.66 -18.40 16.67
CA ASP A 336 -8.21 -19.12 17.82
C ASP A 336 -7.15 -20.03 18.45
N GLY A 337 -6.91 -19.87 19.76
CA GLY A 337 -5.93 -20.66 20.49
C GLY A 337 -6.41 -22.00 21.03
N GLY A 338 -7.73 -22.24 21.07
CA GLY A 338 -8.28 -23.53 21.53
C GLY A 338 -8.18 -24.65 20.50
N SER A 339 -8.11 -24.30 19.21
CA SER A 339 -7.88 -25.23 18.10
C SER A 339 -7.21 -24.46 16.96
N PRO A 340 -5.87 -24.48 16.84
CA PRO A 340 -5.14 -23.57 15.93
C PRO A 340 -5.29 -23.91 14.46
N LEU A 341 -5.53 -25.17 14.12
CA LEU A 341 -5.68 -25.66 12.75
C LEU A 341 -7.05 -26.32 12.54
N ALA A 342 -7.66 -26.02 11.40
CA ALA A 342 -8.86 -26.65 10.88
C ALA A 342 -8.47 -27.63 9.77
N GLY A 343 -8.98 -28.86 9.80
CA GLY A 343 -8.81 -29.78 8.67
C GLY A 343 -7.46 -30.47 8.66
N PHE A 344 -6.82 -30.57 7.48
CA PHE A 344 -5.56 -31.30 7.24
C PHE A 344 -5.59 -32.72 7.81
N GLY A 345 -6.72 -33.41 7.70
CA GLY A 345 -6.93 -34.75 8.25
C GLY A 345 -7.05 -34.85 9.78
N ARG A 346 -6.81 -33.75 10.54
CA ARG A 346 -6.80 -33.75 12.02
C ARG A 346 -8.19 -33.56 12.64
N ASN A 347 -9.04 -32.71 12.06
CA ASN A 347 -10.37 -32.39 12.56
C ASN A 347 -11.39 -32.28 11.42
N LYS A 348 -12.55 -32.96 11.53
CA LYS A 348 -13.62 -32.92 10.51
C LYS A 348 -14.62 -31.80 10.78
N TYR A 349 -14.88 -30.99 9.75
CA TYR A 349 -15.92 -29.95 9.75
C TYR A 349 -16.71 -29.97 8.45
N VAL A 350 -17.87 -29.32 8.44
CA VAL A 350 -18.67 -29.08 7.25
C VAL A 350 -18.73 -27.58 7.00
N VAL A 351 -18.43 -27.15 5.77
CA VAL A 351 -18.62 -25.76 5.34
C VAL A 351 -20.13 -25.48 5.27
N ARG A 352 -20.59 -24.45 5.97
CA ARG A 352 -22.00 -24.04 6.02
C ARG A 352 -22.30 -22.93 5.02
N HIS A 353 -21.40 -21.96 4.90
CA HIS A 353 -21.53 -20.82 4.01
C HIS A 353 -20.17 -20.14 3.78
N LEU A 354 -20.05 -19.43 2.67
CA LEU A 354 -18.96 -18.49 2.39
C LEU A 354 -19.39 -17.10 2.86
N LEU A 355 -18.51 -16.38 3.54
CA LEU A 355 -18.71 -14.96 3.82
C LEU A 355 -18.16 -14.13 2.68
N ASP A 356 -18.98 -13.19 2.20
CA ASP A 356 -18.58 -12.12 1.30
C ASP A 356 -17.81 -11.02 2.09
N ALA A 357 -16.76 -11.43 2.80
CA ALA A 357 -15.92 -10.53 3.55
C ALA A 357 -14.72 -10.15 2.68
N THR A 358 -14.90 -9.20 1.78
CA THR A 358 -13.78 -8.54 1.10
C THR A 358 -13.06 -7.63 2.11
N ASP A 359 -11.72 -7.64 2.07
CA ASP A 359 -10.84 -6.80 2.87
C ASP A 359 -11.08 -6.92 4.39
N TYR A 360 -10.50 -7.96 4.99
CA TYR A 360 -10.53 -8.17 6.44
C TYR A 360 -9.14 -8.31 7.04
N TYR A 361 -9.04 -7.99 8.32
CA TYR A 361 -7.79 -7.97 9.05
C TYR A 361 -7.69 -9.15 10.02
N ILE A 362 -6.54 -9.81 10.05
CA ILE A 362 -6.18 -10.79 11.08
C ILE A 362 -5.07 -10.20 11.93
N LEU A 363 -5.30 -10.03 13.23
CA LEU A 363 -4.28 -9.49 14.13
C LEU A 363 -3.06 -10.39 14.20
N ILE A 364 -1.87 -9.82 13.96
CA ILE A 364 -0.60 -10.52 14.10
C ILE A 364 -0.30 -10.82 15.57
N ASP A 365 -0.51 -9.82 16.44
CA ASP A 365 -0.27 -9.90 17.88
C ASP A 365 -1.56 -9.64 18.68
N PRO A 366 -2.40 -10.66 18.89
CA PRO A 366 -3.61 -10.46 19.65
C PRO A 366 -3.31 -10.10 21.09
N LEU A 367 -2.25 -10.62 21.74
CA LEU A 367 -1.99 -10.36 23.16
C LEU A 367 -1.82 -8.86 23.48
N THR A 368 -1.07 -8.14 22.65
CA THR A 368 -0.86 -6.68 22.77
C THR A 368 -2.15 -5.89 22.49
N ALA A 369 -2.96 -6.37 21.55
CA ALA A 369 -4.21 -5.74 21.15
C ALA A 369 -5.42 -6.14 22.03
N THR A 370 -5.36 -7.26 22.75
CA THR A 370 -6.52 -7.92 23.37
C THR A 370 -7.06 -7.16 24.56
N THR A 371 -6.23 -6.48 25.35
CA THR A 371 -6.72 -5.75 26.53
C THR A 371 -7.58 -4.55 26.10
N ILE A 372 -7.23 -3.85 25.03
CA ILE A 372 -7.94 -2.64 24.61
C ILE A 372 -9.08 -3.01 23.63
N SER A 373 -8.81 -3.81 22.60
CA SER A 373 -9.78 -4.08 21.53
C SER A 373 -10.94 -5.00 21.96
N ARG A 374 -10.66 -6.11 22.68
CA ARG A 374 -11.74 -7.01 23.16
C ARG A 374 -12.68 -6.30 24.12
N LEU A 375 -12.14 -5.50 25.05
CA LEU A 375 -12.97 -4.73 25.98
C LEU A 375 -13.78 -3.66 25.25
N THR A 376 -13.22 -3.01 24.23
CA THR A 376 -13.90 -1.92 23.52
C THR A 376 -15.15 -2.41 22.78
N PHE A 377 -15.04 -3.45 21.95
CA PHE A 377 -16.17 -3.93 21.14
C PHE A 377 -17.12 -4.89 21.86
N ARG A 378 -16.65 -5.63 22.87
CA ARG A 378 -17.52 -6.53 23.65
C ARG A 378 -18.18 -5.85 24.84
N SER A 379 -17.69 -4.69 25.29
CA SER A 379 -18.40 -3.88 26.30
C SER A 379 -19.80 -3.51 25.79
N ARG A 380 -20.84 -3.77 26.60
CA ARG A 380 -22.24 -3.45 26.24
C ARG A 380 -22.73 -4.14 24.95
N ALA A 381 -22.08 -5.22 24.50
CA ALA A 381 -22.53 -6.00 23.35
C ALA A 381 -23.83 -6.78 23.65
N ILE A 382 -24.61 -7.13 22.61
CA ILE A 382 -25.81 -7.94 22.77
C ILE A 382 -25.47 -9.41 22.54
N HIS A 383 -25.66 -10.23 23.56
CA HIS A 383 -25.63 -11.68 23.41
C HIS A 383 -27.03 -12.19 23.06
N VAL A 384 -27.12 -13.00 22.00
CA VAL A 384 -28.37 -13.62 21.53
C VAL A 384 -28.31 -15.13 21.80
N PRO A 385 -28.77 -15.57 22.99
CA PRO A 385 -28.67 -16.97 23.38
C PRO A 385 -29.50 -17.87 22.45
N THR A 386 -29.12 -19.14 22.36
CA THR A 386 -29.96 -20.15 21.74
C THR A 386 -31.17 -20.39 22.65
N THR A 387 -32.37 -20.20 22.14
CA THR A 387 -33.61 -20.52 22.88
C THR A 387 -34.25 -21.77 22.29
N GLY A 388 -34.90 -22.58 23.12
CA GLY A 388 -35.65 -23.76 22.63
C GLY A 388 -36.90 -23.40 21.83
N MET A 389 -37.45 -22.19 22.01
CA MET A 389 -38.72 -21.77 21.38
C MET A 389 -38.53 -20.99 20.08
N PHE A 390 -37.53 -20.11 20.01
CA PHE A 390 -37.28 -19.22 18.87
C PHE A 390 -35.87 -19.42 18.33
N ARG A 391 -35.78 -19.67 17.03
CA ARG A 391 -34.54 -19.75 16.28
C ARG A 391 -34.27 -18.42 15.58
N LEU A 392 -33.05 -17.92 15.73
CA LEU A 392 -32.54 -16.78 14.96
C LEU A 392 -32.42 -17.21 13.48
N THR A 393 -33.05 -16.46 12.58
CA THR A 393 -33.05 -16.71 11.14
C THR A 393 -32.44 -15.58 10.33
N VAL A 394 -32.42 -14.36 10.86
CA VAL A 394 -31.81 -13.20 10.19
C VAL A 394 -31.07 -12.35 11.23
N GLN A 395 -29.93 -11.81 10.84
CA GLN A 395 -29.13 -10.90 11.65
C GLN A 395 -28.51 -9.85 10.73
N ALA A 396 -28.69 -8.57 11.04
CA ALA A 396 -28.08 -7.47 10.30
C ALA A 396 -27.69 -6.31 11.25
N PRO A 397 -26.57 -5.61 11.00
CA PRO A 397 -25.58 -5.91 9.95
C PRO A 397 -24.67 -7.10 10.31
N GLU A 398 -24.42 -8.00 9.36
CA GLU A 398 -23.51 -9.15 9.52
C GLU A 398 -22.09 -8.71 9.88
N LEU A 399 -21.70 -7.50 9.48
CA LEU A 399 -20.44 -6.87 9.83
C LEU A 399 -20.20 -6.81 11.35
N LEU A 400 -21.25 -6.60 12.16
CA LEU A 400 -21.16 -6.54 13.63
C LEU A 400 -21.50 -7.85 14.33
N TRP A 401 -21.96 -8.85 13.59
CA TRP A 401 -22.33 -10.15 14.12
C TRP A 401 -21.13 -11.07 14.26
N ASP A 402 -20.87 -11.54 15.48
CA ASP A 402 -19.97 -12.64 15.80
C ASP A 402 -20.79 -13.93 15.88
N ARG A 403 -20.62 -14.79 14.86
CA ARG A 403 -21.31 -16.08 14.73
C ARG A 403 -20.85 -17.11 15.76
N THR A 404 -19.57 -17.05 16.14
CA THR A 404 -18.98 -18.02 17.07
C THR A 404 -19.57 -17.83 18.46
N ASP A 405 -19.62 -16.59 18.91
CA ASP A 405 -20.09 -16.27 20.26
C ASP A 405 -21.58 -15.88 20.31
N ARG A 406 -22.25 -15.76 19.15
CA ARG A 406 -23.63 -15.28 18.99
C ARG A 406 -23.86 -13.91 19.62
N VAL A 407 -22.92 -13.01 19.36
CA VAL A 407 -22.90 -11.66 19.94
C VAL A 407 -22.91 -10.61 18.82
N PHE A 408 -23.77 -9.61 18.97
CA PHE A 408 -23.60 -8.35 18.27
C PHE A 408 -22.61 -7.46 19.00
N LEU A 409 -21.49 -7.19 18.36
CA LEU A 409 -20.47 -6.28 18.86
C LEU A 409 -21.04 -4.86 18.98
N ARG A 410 -20.49 -4.10 19.93
CA ARG A 410 -20.89 -2.73 20.21
C ARG A 410 -20.77 -1.87 18.94
N PRO A 411 -21.86 -1.21 18.49
CA PRO A 411 -21.80 -0.27 17.38
C PRO A 411 -20.92 0.95 17.71
N LYS A 412 -20.15 1.46 16.73
CA LYS A 412 -19.31 2.66 16.90
C LYS A 412 -20.20 3.89 17.14
N ALA A 413 -19.91 4.68 18.17
CA ALA A 413 -20.53 5.98 18.33
C ALA A 413 -19.86 6.96 17.35
N TYR A 414 -20.61 7.52 16.40
CA TYR A 414 -20.09 8.58 15.54
C TYR A 414 -19.99 9.87 16.35
N LYS A 415 -18.82 10.53 16.33
CA LYS A 415 -18.66 11.85 16.98
C LYS A 415 -19.50 12.86 16.20
N GLY A 416 -20.56 13.39 16.83
CA GLY A 416 -21.30 14.56 16.34
C GLY A 416 -22.61 14.32 15.59
N THR A 417 -22.97 13.09 15.20
CA THR A 417 -24.26 12.80 14.56
C THR A 417 -25.20 12.02 15.49
N HIS A 418 -26.46 12.47 15.57
CA HIS A 418 -27.50 11.89 16.43
C HIS A 418 -28.08 10.56 15.88
N THR A 419 -27.50 10.01 14.81
CA THR A 419 -28.02 8.84 14.09
C THR A 419 -27.32 7.56 14.54
N ARG A 420 -27.78 6.97 15.65
CA ARG A 420 -27.19 5.70 16.14
C ARG A 420 -27.69 4.49 15.36
N SER A 421 -26.86 3.45 15.35
CA SER A 421 -27.07 2.20 14.61
C SER A 421 -28.23 1.38 15.15
N VAL A 422 -28.97 0.75 14.25
CA VAL A 422 -30.01 -0.25 14.57
C VAL A 422 -29.46 -1.64 14.31
N LEU A 423 -29.61 -2.52 15.27
CA LEU A 423 -29.36 -3.95 15.06
C LEU A 423 -30.68 -4.65 14.82
N PHE A 424 -30.71 -5.55 13.86
CA PHE A 424 -31.92 -6.23 13.43
C PHE A 424 -31.76 -7.74 13.57
N LEU A 425 -32.75 -8.37 14.20
CA LEU A 425 -32.78 -9.80 14.44
C LEU A 425 -34.15 -10.36 14.02
N GLY A 426 -34.16 -11.34 13.12
CA GLY A 426 -35.36 -12.08 12.73
C GLY A 426 -35.44 -13.42 13.43
N PHE A 427 -36.59 -13.73 14.02
CA PHE A 427 -36.83 -14.97 14.75
C PHE A 427 -37.97 -15.77 14.14
N LYS A 428 -37.83 -17.10 14.17
CA LYS A 428 -38.87 -18.07 13.83
C LYS A 428 -39.04 -19.07 14.97
N GLY A 429 -40.27 -19.33 15.40
CA GLY A 429 -40.55 -20.31 16.45
C GLY A 429 -41.96 -20.87 16.39
N ASN A 430 -42.25 -21.87 17.23
CA ASN A 430 -43.57 -22.50 17.30
C ASN A 430 -44.17 -22.26 18.69
N LEU A 431 -45.31 -21.56 18.75
CA LEU A 431 -46.01 -21.26 20.02
C LEU A 431 -47.03 -22.33 20.42
N SER A 432 -47.55 -23.08 19.44
CA SER A 432 -48.47 -24.21 19.65
C SER A 432 -48.41 -25.17 18.45
N VAL A 433 -49.09 -26.31 18.53
CA VAL A 433 -49.04 -27.37 17.51
C VAL A 433 -49.49 -26.82 16.14
N GLY A 434 -48.56 -26.72 15.19
CA GLY A 434 -48.85 -26.51 13.77
C GLY A 434 -48.77 -25.08 13.22
N ARG A 435 -48.55 -24.03 14.03
CA ARG A 435 -48.36 -22.65 13.50
C ARG A 435 -46.99 -22.08 13.87
N ALA A 436 -46.17 -21.84 12.85
CA ALA A 436 -44.91 -21.12 12.99
C ALA A 436 -45.19 -19.61 13.07
N VAL A 437 -44.52 -18.93 13.99
CA VAL A 437 -44.58 -17.48 14.17
C VAL A 437 -43.23 -16.90 13.76
N ARG A 438 -43.27 -15.81 12.99
CA ARG A 438 -42.10 -15.03 12.59
C ARG A 438 -42.25 -13.60 13.08
N PHE A 439 -41.18 -13.04 13.62
CA PHE A 439 -41.17 -11.65 14.07
C PHE A 439 -39.75 -11.10 14.05
N TYR A 440 -39.66 -9.78 14.12
CA TYR A 440 -38.40 -9.05 14.15
C TYR A 440 -38.21 -8.31 15.46
N VAL A 441 -36.96 -8.25 15.90
CA VAL A 441 -36.50 -7.47 17.04
C VAL A 441 -35.48 -6.46 16.52
N PHE A 442 -35.80 -5.19 16.69
CA PHE A 442 -34.91 -4.07 16.40
C PHE A 442 -34.31 -3.60 17.71
N CYS A 443 -33.00 -3.74 17.85
CA CYS A 443 -32.27 -3.27 19.02
C CYS A 443 -31.87 -1.81 18.82
N ASP A 444 -32.42 -0.94 19.66
CA ASP A 444 -32.15 0.48 19.70
C ASP A 444 -31.02 0.76 20.71
N TYR A 445 -29.87 1.18 20.18
CA TYR A 445 -28.68 1.57 20.93
C TYR A 445 -28.62 3.09 21.22
N ARG A 446 -29.73 3.83 21.06
CA ARG A 446 -29.86 5.26 21.40
C ARG A 446 -29.90 5.59 22.89
N GLY A 447 -30.10 4.60 23.75
CA GLY A 447 -30.01 4.76 25.19
C GLY A 447 -28.61 4.52 25.77
N ALA A 448 -28.45 4.85 27.05
CA ALA A 448 -27.36 4.31 27.88
C ALA A 448 -27.49 2.80 28.11
N SER A 449 -28.72 2.27 28.02
CA SER A 449 -29.02 0.84 27.94
C SER A 449 -29.68 0.54 26.59
N PRO A 450 -29.37 -0.59 25.94
CA PRO A 450 -30.09 -1.00 24.74
C PRO A 450 -31.55 -1.28 25.07
N SER A 451 -32.43 -0.95 24.12
CA SER A 451 -33.85 -1.27 24.19
C SER A 451 -34.27 -2.00 22.92
N CYS A 452 -35.43 -2.63 22.90
CA CYS A 452 -35.90 -3.40 21.76
C CYS A 452 -37.30 -2.97 21.34
N LYS A 453 -37.51 -2.94 20.03
CA LYS A 453 -38.84 -2.81 19.43
C LYS A 453 -39.14 -4.06 18.61
N MET A 454 -40.39 -4.52 18.68
CA MET A 454 -40.82 -5.75 18.02
C MET A 454 -41.85 -5.45 16.94
N LEU A 455 -41.73 -6.13 15.81
CA LEU A 455 -42.72 -6.13 14.73
C LEU A 455 -43.08 -7.56 14.36
N LEU A 456 -44.38 -7.84 14.23
CA LEU A 456 -44.88 -9.12 13.74
C LEU A 456 -44.72 -9.19 12.22
N TRP A 457 -44.40 -10.37 11.70
CA TRP A 457 -44.40 -10.65 10.26
C TRP A 457 -45.50 -11.68 9.97
N ASP A 458 -46.60 -11.23 9.37
CA ASP A 458 -47.74 -12.09 9.04
C ASP A 458 -47.65 -12.56 7.58
N GLU A 459 -47.48 -13.86 7.37
CA GLU A 459 -47.87 -14.52 6.11
C GLU A 459 -49.30 -15.00 6.33
N ASP A 460 -50.28 -14.24 5.83
CA ASP A 460 -51.68 -14.69 5.84
C ASP A 460 -51.82 -15.82 4.80
N ASP A 461 -51.81 -17.07 5.30
CA ASP A 461 -52.14 -18.30 4.57
C ASP A 461 -53.65 -18.35 4.24
N SER A 462 -54.10 -17.47 3.35
CA SER A 462 -55.50 -17.49 2.89
C SER A 462 -55.73 -17.20 1.41
N HIS A 463 -54.80 -17.55 0.50
CA HIS A 463 -55.16 -17.80 -0.92
C HIS A 463 -54.16 -18.76 -1.61
N PRO A 464 -54.60 -19.91 -2.15
CA PRO A 464 -53.80 -20.70 -3.08
C PRO A 464 -54.08 -20.20 -4.50
N SER A 465 -53.21 -19.35 -5.04
CA SER A 465 -53.21 -19.06 -6.48
C SER A 465 -51.80 -19.08 -7.04
N ASN A 466 -51.60 -20.00 -7.98
CA ASN A 466 -50.45 -20.16 -8.85
C ASN A 466 -49.79 -18.84 -9.28
N SER A 467 -48.59 -18.59 -8.80
CA SER A 467 -47.49 -18.02 -9.59
C SER A 467 -46.18 -18.24 -8.83
N SER A 468 -45.11 -18.42 -9.59
CA SER A 468 -43.73 -18.62 -9.16
C SER A 468 -43.33 -17.80 -7.92
N SER A 469 -42.94 -18.52 -6.86
CA SER A 469 -42.12 -18.10 -5.71
C SER A 469 -42.37 -16.68 -5.17
N PRO A 470 -43.18 -16.50 -4.11
CA PRO A 470 -43.24 -15.23 -3.40
C PRO A 470 -41.89 -15.01 -2.71
N SER A 471 -41.14 -14.03 -3.20
CA SER A 471 -39.83 -13.61 -2.72
C SER A 471 -39.85 -13.34 -1.21
N SER A 472 -39.14 -14.17 -0.45
CA SER A 472 -38.91 -14.09 1.00
C SER A 472 -38.00 -12.92 1.41
N HIS A 473 -38.16 -11.74 0.80
CA HIS A 473 -37.20 -10.65 0.92
C HIS A 473 -37.75 -9.52 1.79
N VAL A 474 -37.10 -9.32 2.94
CA VAL A 474 -37.18 -8.05 3.66
C VAL A 474 -36.37 -7.05 2.84
N PRO A 475 -36.97 -5.97 2.27
CA PRO A 475 -36.25 -5.05 1.38
C PRO A 475 -34.97 -4.45 1.97
N PHE A 476 -34.90 -4.42 3.30
CA PHE A 476 -33.84 -3.79 4.07
C PHE A 476 -32.71 -4.74 4.47
N ALA A 477 -32.99 -6.04 4.60
CA ALA A 477 -32.01 -7.00 5.12
C ALA A 477 -30.86 -7.21 4.13
N ASP A 478 -31.15 -7.17 2.83
CA ASP A 478 -30.12 -7.24 1.78
C ASP A 478 -29.35 -5.92 1.66
N LYS A 479 -30.06 -4.78 1.71
CA LYS A 479 -29.46 -3.44 1.65
C LYS A 479 -28.49 -3.17 2.81
N TYR A 480 -28.89 -3.47 4.04
CA TYR A 480 -28.11 -3.21 5.25
C TYR A 480 -27.39 -4.46 5.77
N ARG A 481 -27.19 -5.46 4.91
CA ARG A 481 -26.55 -6.71 5.30
C ARG A 481 -25.13 -6.49 5.76
N MET A 482 -24.37 -5.71 4.99
CA MET A 482 -22.95 -5.41 5.24
C MET A 482 -22.72 -3.98 5.73
N GLU A 483 -23.75 -3.12 5.63
CA GLU A 483 -23.71 -1.70 6.02
C GLU A 483 -24.44 -1.44 7.34
N THR A 484 -23.99 -0.45 8.08
CA THR A 484 -24.65 -0.07 9.34
C THR A 484 -25.97 0.67 9.03
N ALA A 485 -27.10 0.11 9.45
CA ALA A 485 -28.39 0.80 9.35
C ALA A 485 -28.54 1.86 10.43
N HIS A 486 -28.93 3.08 10.08
CA HIS A 486 -29.23 4.15 11.04
C HIS A 486 -30.72 4.21 11.38
N TRP A 487 -31.04 4.60 12.62
CA TRP A 487 -32.43 4.63 13.07
C TRP A 487 -33.31 5.59 12.26
N THR A 488 -32.78 6.71 11.78
CA THR A 488 -33.48 7.66 10.89
C THR A 488 -33.87 7.03 9.55
N ASP A 489 -33.00 6.22 8.98
CA ASP A 489 -33.21 5.60 7.67
C ASP A 489 -34.29 4.53 7.79
N ILE A 490 -34.21 3.71 8.84
CA ILE A 490 -35.23 2.70 9.13
C ILE A 490 -36.57 3.36 9.49
N ALA A 491 -36.58 4.43 10.30
CA ALA A 491 -37.81 5.13 10.65
C ALA A 491 -38.49 5.81 9.44
N THR A 492 -37.71 6.26 8.46
CA THR A 492 -38.23 6.81 7.20
C THR A 492 -38.86 5.71 6.34
N GLN A 493 -38.27 4.53 6.34
CA GLN A 493 -38.72 3.38 5.54
C GLN A 493 -39.84 2.58 6.22
N ILE A 494 -39.88 2.55 7.56
CA ILE A 494 -40.87 1.85 8.39
C ILE A 494 -41.34 2.82 9.51
N PRO A 495 -42.24 3.77 9.20
CA PRO A 495 -42.74 4.72 10.20
C PRO A 495 -43.44 4.06 11.40
N GLU A 496 -43.98 2.85 11.24
CA GLU A 496 -44.60 2.07 12.31
C GLU A 496 -43.61 1.69 13.41
N LEU A 497 -42.31 1.58 13.08
CA LEU A 497 -41.27 1.24 14.05
C LEU A 497 -41.13 2.30 15.15
N GLU A 498 -41.45 3.57 14.88
CA GLU A 498 -41.45 4.59 15.93
C GLU A 498 -42.54 4.35 16.97
N ARG A 499 -43.69 3.84 16.54
CA ARG A 499 -44.84 3.52 17.41
C ARG A 499 -44.81 2.11 18.01
N ALA A 500 -43.91 1.25 17.52
CA ALA A 500 -43.76 -0.11 18.01
C ALA A 500 -43.23 -0.17 19.46
N GLY A 501 -43.77 -1.11 20.25
CA GLY A 501 -43.29 -1.42 21.60
C GLY A 501 -42.34 -2.62 21.63
N SER A 502 -41.92 -3.03 22.83
CA SER A 502 -41.08 -4.22 23.05
C SER A 502 -41.87 -5.53 23.14
N SER A 503 -43.14 -5.53 22.70
CA SER A 503 -44.00 -6.72 22.72
C SER A 503 -44.98 -6.73 21.56
N ILE A 504 -45.29 -7.92 21.08
CA ILE A 504 -46.30 -8.18 20.04
C ILE A 504 -47.33 -9.19 20.55
N ASP A 505 -48.57 -9.05 20.09
CA ASP A 505 -49.65 -9.98 20.40
C ASP A 505 -49.92 -10.84 19.15
N VAL A 506 -49.83 -12.17 19.28
CA VAL A 506 -49.96 -13.14 18.18
C VAL A 506 -51.15 -14.04 18.44
N LYS A 507 -52.10 -14.07 17.50
CA LYS A 507 -53.28 -14.95 17.58
C LYS A 507 -52.94 -16.32 17.00
N VAL A 508 -53.13 -17.39 17.78
CA VAL A 508 -53.00 -18.77 17.31
C VAL A 508 -54.26 -19.54 17.70
N GLY A 509 -55.11 -19.83 16.70
CA GLY A 509 -56.45 -20.37 16.93
C GLY A 509 -57.34 -19.41 17.73
N SER A 510 -57.90 -19.88 18.84
CA SER A 510 -58.74 -19.09 19.77
C SER A 510 -57.96 -18.37 20.87
N GLN A 511 -56.63 -18.46 20.85
CA GLN A 511 -55.75 -17.98 21.92
C GLN A 511 -54.87 -16.84 21.42
N VAL A 512 -54.58 -15.88 22.29
CA VAL A 512 -53.65 -14.78 22.01
C VAL A 512 -52.43 -14.98 22.89
N TYR A 513 -51.25 -14.97 22.28
CA TYR A 513 -49.97 -15.03 22.97
C TYR A 513 -49.31 -13.67 22.89
N ARG A 514 -48.92 -13.09 24.03
CA ARG A 514 -48.07 -11.91 24.06
C ARG A 514 -46.62 -12.38 24.11
N ILE A 515 -45.83 -11.98 23.13
CA ILE A 515 -44.37 -12.16 23.13
C ILE A 515 -43.75 -10.82 23.49
N ALA A 516 -42.96 -10.75 24.55
CA ALA A 516 -42.22 -9.57 24.95
C ALA A 516 -40.72 -9.85 24.89
N SER A 517 -39.94 -8.91 24.34
CA SER A 517 -38.48 -8.94 24.36
C SER A 517 -37.94 -7.97 25.40
N SER A 518 -36.86 -8.34 26.07
CA SER A 518 -36.13 -7.48 27.01
C SER A 518 -34.63 -7.79 27.00
N PHE A 519 -33.83 -6.90 27.60
CA PHE A 519 -32.42 -7.13 27.82
C PHE A 519 -32.13 -7.32 29.31
N ARG A 520 -31.46 -8.42 29.65
CA ARG A 520 -30.90 -8.64 30.99
C ARG A 520 -29.42 -8.34 30.98
N LYS A 521 -28.94 -7.53 31.91
CA LYS A 521 -27.50 -7.29 32.11
C LYS A 521 -26.89 -8.48 32.85
N GLY A 522 -25.77 -9.02 32.38
CA GLY A 522 -25.09 -10.13 33.04
C GLY A 522 -23.74 -10.49 32.43
N VAL A 523 -22.99 -11.33 33.12
CA VAL A 523 -21.71 -11.88 32.65
C VAL A 523 -21.98 -13.28 32.09
N VAL A 524 -21.38 -13.59 30.95
CA VAL A 524 -21.42 -14.91 30.34
C VAL A 524 -20.01 -15.47 30.42
N GLU A 525 -19.77 -16.40 31.34
CA GLU A 525 -18.42 -16.92 31.66
C GLU A 525 -17.67 -17.47 30.44
N SER A 526 -18.39 -18.06 29.48
CA SER A 526 -17.82 -18.58 28.24
C SER A 526 -17.36 -17.49 27.26
N LEU A 527 -17.77 -16.23 27.45
CA LEU A 527 -17.50 -15.10 26.56
C LEU A 527 -16.57 -14.05 27.19
N SER A 528 -16.71 -13.79 28.49
CA SER A 528 -15.86 -12.91 29.26
C SER A 528 -16.00 -13.16 30.77
N LYS A 529 -14.89 -13.07 31.51
CA LYS A 529 -14.89 -13.14 32.98
C LYS A 529 -15.18 -11.77 33.65
N GLU A 530 -15.00 -10.68 32.91
CA GLU A 530 -14.95 -9.31 33.49
C GLU A 530 -15.87 -8.31 32.77
N VAL A 531 -16.50 -8.69 31.64
CA VAL A 531 -17.31 -7.77 30.82
C VAL A 531 -18.78 -8.10 30.95
N GLU A 532 -19.56 -7.13 31.41
CA GLU A 532 -21.03 -7.22 31.42
C GLU A 532 -21.61 -7.03 30.00
N LEU A 533 -22.49 -7.96 29.62
CA LEU A 533 -23.21 -8.01 28.34
C LEU A 533 -24.71 -7.77 28.55
N PHE A 534 -25.42 -7.45 27.46
CA PHE A 534 -26.87 -7.42 27.42
C PHE A 534 -27.40 -8.69 26.75
N ILE A 535 -28.10 -9.53 27.50
CA ILE A 535 -28.63 -10.82 27.03
C ILE A 535 -30.07 -10.60 26.59
N LEU A 536 -30.37 -10.91 25.32
CA LEU A 536 -31.74 -10.85 24.81
C LEU A 536 -32.59 -11.99 25.40
N GLU A 537 -33.71 -11.65 26.02
CA GLU A 537 -34.66 -12.59 26.59
C GLU A 537 -36.04 -12.42 25.94
N PHE A 538 -36.77 -13.53 25.84
CA PHE A 538 -38.16 -13.55 25.39
C PHE A 538 -39.06 -14.08 26.51
N ASN A 539 -40.09 -13.32 26.86
CA ASN A 539 -41.17 -13.78 27.72
C ASN A 539 -42.43 -14.01 26.88
N VAL A 540 -43.07 -15.16 27.04
CA VAL A 540 -44.28 -15.54 26.29
C VAL A 540 -45.42 -15.79 27.27
N GLU A 541 -46.43 -14.94 27.21
CA GLU A 541 -47.60 -15.01 28.08
C GLU A 541 -48.86 -15.39 27.29
N ARG A 542 -49.59 -16.39 27.77
CA ARG A 542 -50.90 -16.74 27.20
C ARG A 542 -51.97 -15.81 27.77
N ARG A 543 -52.70 -15.10 26.91
CA ARG A 543 -53.80 -14.21 27.29
C ARG A 543 -55.16 -14.78 26.88
N PRO A 544 -56.19 -14.64 27.74
CA PRO A 544 -57.57 -14.92 27.34
C PRO A 544 -58.03 -13.89 26.30
N TYR A 545 -58.72 -14.37 25.26
CA TYR A 545 -59.28 -13.50 24.22
C TYR A 545 -60.34 -12.58 24.84
N ASN A 546 -60.03 -11.28 24.95
CA ASN A 546 -60.93 -10.30 25.55
C ASN A 546 -61.47 -9.40 24.44
N SER A 547 -62.79 -9.42 24.21
CA SER A 547 -63.49 -8.78 23.08
C SER A 547 -63.57 -7.25 23.14
N LYS A 548 -62.59 -6.57 23.74
CA LYS A 548 -62.55 -5.12 23.95
C LYS A 548 -61.18 -4.47 23.69
N ILE A 549 -60.31 -5.13 22.95
CA ILE A 549 -59.11 -4.51 22.39
C ILE A 549 -59.21 -4.70 20.88
N ASP A 550 -59.36 -3.58 20.18
CA ASP A 550 -59.46 -3.48 18.73
C ASP A 550 -58.10 -3.86 18.11
N PRO A 551 -57.96 -5.03 17.47
CA PRO A 551 -56.70 -5.46 16.89
C PRO A 551 -56.76 -5.19 15.39
N CYS A 552 -56.74 -3.91 14.98
CA CYS A 552 -56.51 -3.45 13.60
C CYS A 552 -56.57 -1.91 13.51
N LEU A 553 -55.66 -1.21 14.19
CA LEU A 553 -55.35 0.19 13.85
C LEU A 553 -53.86 0.30 13.58
N TYR A 554 -53.46 -0.10 12.37
CA TYR A 554 -52.36 0.46 11.56
C TYR A 554 -52.04 -0.53 10.42
N TYR A 555 -52.95 -0.69 9.47
CA TYR A 555 -52.62 -1.06 8.09
C TYR A 555 -53.88 -0.94 7.23
N ASN A 556 -54.05 0.21 6.57
CA ASN A 556 -54.85 0.44 5.36
C ASN A 556 -55.05 1.95 5.15
N SER A 557 -53.97 2.68 4.87
CA SER A 557 -54.05 3.96 4.15
C SER A 557 -52.65 4.42 3.72
N PHE A 558 -52.05 3.77 2.71
CA PHE A 558 -51.16 4.42 1.73
C PHE A 558 -50.60 3.37 0.73
N LEU A 559 -51.47 2.87 -0.16
CA LEU A 559 -51.07 2.19 -1.40
C LEU A 559 -51.91 2.70 -2.59
N ARG A 560 -52.18 4.00 -2.58
CA ARG A 560 -52.49 4.82 -3.75
C ARG A 560 -51.88 6.18 -3.46
N ASP A 561 -51.30 6.80 -4.47
CA ASP A 561 -50.55 8.06 -4.42
C ASP A 561 -49.06 7.91 -4.07
N ASN A 562 -48.35 7.14 -4.89
CA ASN A 562 -46.95 7.43 -5.23
C ASN A 562 -46.62 6.96 -6.65
N GLN A 563 -47.46 7.41 -7.59
CA GLN A 563 -47.06 7.64 -8.98
C GLN A 563 -47.34 9.12 -9.25
N MET A 564 -46.37 9.99 -8.94
CA MET A 564 -46.19 11.35 -9.48
C MET A 564 -45.14 12.08 -8.64
N ALA A 565 -43.87 11.69 -8.83
CA ALA A 565 -42.73 12.56 -8.58
C ALA A 565 -41.60 12.24 -9.58
N HIS A 566 -41.98 12.05 -10.85
CA HIS A 566 -41.09 12.32 -11.99
C HIS A 566 -41.60 13.61 -12.62
N ARG A 567 -41.05 14.73 -12.16
CA ARG A 567 -41.01 16.03 -12.85
C ARG A 567 -40.01 16.90 -12.10
N VAL A 568 -38.75 16.57 -12.27
CA VAL A 568 -37.69 17.58 -12.25
C VAL A 568 -37.43 17.89 -13.72
N ASN A 569 -37.55 19.18 -14.02
CA ASN A 569 -37.39 19.86 -15.29
C ASN A 569 -36.59 19.09 -16.35
N ASN A 570 -37.28 18.68 -17.40
CA ASN A 570 -36.73 18.77 -18.75
C ASN A 570 -36.65 20.26 -19.08
N ASP A 571 -35.60 20.92 -18.57
CA ASP A 571 -35.03 22.04 -19.30
C ASP A 571 -34.04 21.42 -20.28
N SER A 572 -34.48 21.44 -21.53
CA SER A 572 -33.72 21.14 -22.72
C SER A 572 -32.52 22.08 -22.82
N ASP A 573 -31.38 21.63 -22.29
CA ASP A 573 -30.04 21.83 -22.88
C ASP A 573 -29.00 21.08 -22.03
N SER A 574 -28.66 19.83 -22.39
CA SER A 574 -27.28 19.36 -22.17
C SER A 574 -26.99 18.14 -23.03
N SER A 575 -25.96 18.28 -23.86
CA SER A 575 -25.34 17.26 -24.69
C SER A 575 -24.49 16.26 -23.89
N HIS A 576 -24.83 15.99 -22.62
CA HIS A 576 -23.95 15.29 -21.66
C HIS A 576 -24.64 14.05 -21.05
N SER A 577 -23.86 13.03 -20.70
CA SER A 577 -24.38 11.83 -20.03
C SER A 577 -24.86 12.14 -18.60
N PRO A 578 -25.74 11.34 -17.99
CA PRO A 578 -26.19 11.55 -16.62
C PRO A 578 -25.04 11.64 -15.60
N ALA A 579 -23.98 10.84 -15.78
CA ALA A 579 -22.80 10.87 -14.94
C ALA A 579 -22.01 12.18 -15.12
N ALA A 580 -21.85 12.65 -16.36
CA ALA A 580 -21.22 13.94 -16.66
C ALA A 580 -22.02 15.11 -16.05
N SER A 581 -23.35 15.11 -16.19
CA SER A 581 -24.19 16.17 -15.62
C SER A 581 -24.11 16.25 -14.09
N ILE A 582 -24.01 15.10 -13.40
CA ILE A 582 -23.84 15.06 -11.94
C ILE A 582 -22.47 15.63 -11.54
N LEU A 583 -21.39 15.26 -12.23
CA LEU A 583 -20.04 15.76 -11.93
C LEU A 583 -19.92 17.26 -12.20
N LEU A 584 -20.48 17.74 -13.31
CA LEU A 584 -20.51 19.17 -13.63
C LEU A 584 -21.30 19.96 -12.58
N LYS A 585 -22.43 19.41 -12.10
CA LYS A 585 -23.21 20.03 -11.03
C LYS A 585 -22.43 20.07 -9.71
N LEU A 586 -21.69 19.00 -9.40
CA LEU A 586 -20.83 18.95 -8.21
C LEU A 586 -19.71 20.01 -8.25
N ILE A 587 -19.09 20.23 -9.41
CA ILE A 587 -18.09 21.29 -9.62
C ILE A 587 -18.73 22.67 -9.38
N GLU A 588 -19.90 22.92 -9.97
CA GLU A 588 -20.65 24.18 -9.77
C GLU A 588 -20.97 24.41 -8.28
N ASP A 589 -21.50 23.39 -7.60
CA ASP A 589 -21.87 23.47 -6.18
C ASP A 589 -20.63 23.67 -5.29
N TYR A 590 -19.49 23.03 -5.62
CA TYR A 590 -18.23 23.22 -4.91
C TYR A 590 -17.75 24.67 -4.97
N HIS A 591 -17.78 25.31 -6.14
CA HIS A 591 -17.38 26.70 -6.30
C HIS A 591 -18.41 27.68 -5.73
N SER A 592 -19.70 27.33 -5.74
CA SER A 592 -20.73 28.11 -5.04
C SER A 592 -20.49 28.13 -3.53
N PHE A 593 -20.11 26.97 -2.96
CA PHE A 593 -19.76 26.86 -1.54
C PHE A 593 -18.40 27.50 -1.21
N ASN A 594 -17.49 27.59 -2.19
CA ASN A 594 -16.16 28.17 -2.04
C ASN A 594 -15.91 29.31 -3.06
N PRO A 595 -16.57 30.47 -2.90
CA PRO A 595 -16.54 31.53 -3.92
C PRO A 595 -15.20 32.27 -4.02
N SER A 596 -14.35 32.20 -2.98
CA SER A 596 -13.04 32.85 -3.00
C SER A 596 -12.12 32.21 -4.04
N ARG A 597 -11.58 33.06 -4.92
CA ARG A 597 -10.57 32.69 -5.93
C ARG A 597 -9.14 32.91 -5.47
N GLU A 598 -8.95 33.30 -4.22
CA GLU A 598 -7.64 33.58 -3.65
C GLU A 598 -7.30 32.52 -2.60
N VAL A 599 -6.02 32.11 -2.60
CA VAL A 599 -5.45 31.30 -1.52
C VAL A 599 -5.21 32.22 -0.32
N PRO A 600 -5.85 31.97 0.84
CA PRO A 600 -5.70 32.85 1.97
C PRO A 600 -4.26 32.82 2.49
N VAL A 601 -3.73 34.00 2.76
CA VAL A 601 -2.46 34.17 3.48
C VAL A 601 -2.79 34.35 4.97
N LEU A 602 -2.27 33.44 5.79
CA LEU A 602 -2.59 33.30 7.20
C LEU A 602 -1.33 33.52 8.06
N PRO A 603 -1.47 33.97 9.31
CA PRO A 603 -0.36 33.98 10.26
C PRO A 603 0.10 32.55 10.56
N TYR A 604 1.35 32.40 11.02
CA TYR A 604 1.91 31.11 11.41
C TYR A 604 0.99 30.38 12.41
N PRO A 605 0.60 29.12 12.14
CA PRO A 605 -0.49 28.48 12.87
C PRO A 605 0.00 27.76 14.12
N THR A 606 -0.88 27.64 15.10
CA THR A 606 -0.75 26.59 16.12
C THR A 606 -1.10 25.21 15.54
N PRO A 607 -0.66 24.09 16.17
CA PRO A 607 -1.06 22.75 15.73
C PRO A 607 -2.58 22.56 15.63
N LEU A 608 -3.36 23.20 16.50
CA LEU A 608 -4.83 23.12 16.46
C LEU A 608 -5.41 23.85 15.23
N GLU A 609 -4.90 25.04 14.93
CA GLU A 609 -5.32 25.81 13.74
C GLU A 609 -4.92 25.09 12.45
N PHE A 610 -3.73 24.51 12.43
CA PHE A 610 -3.28 23.68 11.31
C PHE A 610 -4.15 22.42 11.16
N SER A 611 -4.49 21.73 12.25
CA SER A 611 -5.41 20.58 12.20
C SER A 611 -6.79 20.94 11.64
N LYS A 612 -7.33 22.11 12.01
CA LYS A 612 -8.57 22.64 11.40
C LYS A 612 -8.39 22.88 9.90
N GLN A 613 -7.23 23.40 9.49
CA GLN A 613 -6.94 23.64 8.07
C GLN A 613 -6.80 22.35 7.27
N VAL A 614 -6.12 21.34 7.83
CA VAL A 614 -6.04 19.98 7.26
C VAL A 614 -7.44 19.39 7.11
N GLY A 615 -8.31 19.55 8.13
CA GLY A 615 -9.70 19.11 8.07
C GLY A 615 -10.53 19.81 6.99
N ARG A 616 -10.24 21.08 6.66
CA ARG A 616 -10.87 21.79 5.53
C ARG A 616 -10.39 21.30 4.18
N GLY A 617 -9.17 20.77 4.09
CA GLY A 617 -8.59 20.28 2.84
C GLY A 617 -8.41 21.37 1.78
N ARG A 618 -8.13 22.62 2.21
CA ARG A 618 -7.95 23.77 1.31
C ARG A 618 -6.54 24.36 1.43
N PRO A 619 -5.95 24.84 0.32
CA PRO A 619 -4.64 25.45 0.35
C PRO A 619 -4.67 26.78 1.11
N CYS A 620 -3.55 27.10 1.76
CA CYS A 620 -3.29 28.39 2.38
C CYS A 620 -1.79 28.65 2.42
N VAL A 621 -1.41 29.93 2.51
CA VAL A 621 0.00 30.32 2.68
C VAL A 621 0.19 30.83 4.11
N TYR A 622 1.22 30.35 4.80
CA TYR A 622 1.61 30.83 6.13
C TYR A 622 2.84 31.74 6.02
N ARG A 623 2.78 32.94 6.62
CA ARG A 623 3.94 33.84 6.69
C ARG A 623 4.85 33.50 7.86
N LEU A 624 6.16 33.40 7.60
CA LEU A 624 7.19 33.37 8.63
C LEU A 624 7.70 34.78 8.96
N ASP A 625 6.81 35.66 9.47
CA ASP A 625 7.21 36.97 10.01
C ASP A 625 6.80 37.13 11.49
N PRO A 626 7.76 37.15 12.43
CA PRO A 626 7.48 37.32 13.87
C PRO A 626 6.78 38.64 14.22
N ASN A 627 6.82 39.64 13.34
CA ASN A 627 6.26 40.98 13.53
C ASN A 627 4.84 41.15 12.95
N ASP A 628 4.40 40.27 12.05
CA ASP A 628 3.13 40.36 11.29
C ASP A 628 2.01 39.49 11.91
N GLN A 629 1.88 39.52 13.24
CA GLN A 629 0.82 38.80 13.96
C GLN A 629 -0.37 39.73 14.18
N PRO A 630 -1.62 39.30 13.90
CA PRO A 630 -2.79 40.15 14.12
C PRO A 630 -2.89 40.56 15.60
N PRO A 631 -3.28 41.82 15.91
CA PRO A 631 -3.56 42.21 17.28
C PRO A 631 -4.71 41.34 17.82
N PRO A 632 -4.71 40.98 19.13
CA PRO A 632 -5.81 40.23 19.72
C PRO A 632 -7.11 41.01 19.45
N THR A 633 -8.02 40.38 18.70
CA THR A 633 -9.33 40.96 18.38
C THR A 633 -10.11 41.13 19.66
N GLY A 634 -10.22 42.38 20.12
CA GLY A 634 -10.82 42.71 21.39
C GLY A 634 -12.35 42.75 21.37
N ASN A 635 -12.87 42.62 22.59
CA ASN A 635 -14.23 42.85 23.09
C ASN A 635 -15.21 41.70 22.92
N ASP A 636 -15.07 40.67 23.76
CA ASP A 636 -16.16 40.20 24.62
C ASP A 636 -15.55 39.68 25.95
N GLU A 637 -16.37 39.60 26.99
CA GLU A 637 -16.04 39.71 28.42
C GLU A 637 -14.94 38.78 28.98
N ILE A 638 -14.28 39.29 30.02
CA ILE A 638 -13.16 38.72 30.80
C ILE A 638 -13.41 37.25 31.18
N ASP A 639 -12.57 36.34 30.69
CA ASP A 639 -12.37 34.99 31.24
C ASP A 639 -10.89 34.57 31.06
N GLU A 640 -10.47 33.52 31.75
CA GLU A 640 -9.09 33.02 31.96
C GLU A 640 -8.22 32.80 30.69
N ASP A 641 -8.76 33.05 29.49
CA ASP A 641 -8.17 32.81 28.16
C ASP A 641 -7.12 33.84 27.71
N GLU A 642 -7.07 35.05 28.30
CA GLU A 642 -6.14 36.11 27.86
C GLU A 642 -4.67 35.80 28.17
N GLU A 643 -4.38 35.09 29.25
CA GLU A 643 -3.02 34.71 29.62
C GLU A 643 -2.52 33.55 28.74
N ASP A 644 -3.39 32.58 28.48
CA ASP A 644 -3.14 31.46 27.58
C ASP A 644 -2.93 31.93 26.14
N GLU A 645 -3.67 32.93 25.66
CA GLU A 645 -3.46 33.50 24.33
C GLU A 645 -2.13 34.27 24.22
N LYS A 646 -1.73 35.01 25.26
CA LYS A 646 -0.42 35.69 25.30
C LYS A 646 0.73 34.70 25.36
N VAL A 647 0.59 33.60 26.09
CA VAL A 647 1.57 32.50 26.14
C VAL A 647 1.64 31.79 24.79
N ARG A 648 0.50 31.47 24.17
CA ARG A 648 0.38 30.89 22.82
C ARG A 648 1.09 31.74 21.77
N ASN A 649 0.84 33.05 21.77
CA ASN A 649 1.46 34.00 20.84
C ASN A 649 2.97 34.20 21.09
N ARG A 650 3.45 34.00 22.33
CA ARG A 650 4.90 33.96 22.60
C ARG A 650 5.53 32.69 22.04
N LEU A 651 4.92 31.52 22.26
CA LEU A 651 5.44 30.24 21.79
C LEU A 651 5.55 30.19 20.27
N THR A 652 4.51 30.63 19.54
CA THR A 652 4.56 30.68 18.06
C THR A 652 5.65 31.64 17.57
N LYS A 653 5.82 32.81 18.21
CA LYS A 653 6.91 33.75 17.87
C LYS A 653 8.30 33.17 18.12
N ASP A 654 8.49 32.43 19.20
CA ASP A 654 9.76 31.77 19.50
C ASP A 654 10.03 30.63 18.51
N GLU A 655 9.02 29.87 18.11
CA GLU A 655 9.12 28.86 17.05
C GLU A 655 9.53 29.46 15.70
N MET A 656 8.88 30.56 15.28
CA MET A 656 9.21 31.27 14.05
C MET A 656 10.64 31.80 14.08
N LYS A 657 11.07 32.40 15.20
CA LYS A 657 12.47 32.86 15.38
C LYS A 657 13.46 31.70 15.29
N ASN A 658 13.13 30.55 15.87
CA ASN A 658 13.98 29.37 15.79
C ASN A 658 14.11 28.86 14.35
N ILE A 659 13.00 28.83 13.59
CA ILE A 659 13.01 28.46 12.17
C ILE A 659 13.88 29.43 11.37
N LEU A 660 13.64 30.73 11.50
CA LEU A 660 14.38 31.77 10.77
C LEU A 660 15.86 31.86 11.19
N SER A 661 16.22 31.34 12.37
CA SER A 661 17.63 31.26 12.82
C SER A 661 18.42 30.11 12.21
N CYS A 662 17.77 29.18 11.51
CA CYS A 662 18.43 28.09 10.80
C CYS A 662 19.26 28.64 9.63
N SER A 663 20.46 28.09 9.41
CA SER A 663 21.40 28.62 8.41
C SER A 663 20.92 28.50 6.97
N ALA A 664 19.89 27.69 6.69
CA ALA A 664 19.27 27.61 5.37
C ALA A 664 18.68 28.94 4.88
N PHE A 665 18.20 29.79 5.81
CA PHE A 665 17.65 31.11 5.47
C PHE A 665 18.73 32.14 5.12
N SER A 666 19.98 31.83 5.40
CA SER A 666 21.15 32.66 5.10
C SER A 666 22.10 31.97 4.13
N TRP A 667 21.62 31.00 3.35
CA TRP A 667 22.45 30.31 2.38
C TRP A 667 22.96 31.29 1.33
N THR A 668 24.27 31.23 1.11
CA THR A 668 24.95 31.85 -0.03
C THR A 668 25.47 30.79 -0.98
N ARG A 669 25.72 31.18 -2.23
CA ARG A 669 26.36 30.31 -3.23
C ARG A 669 27.59 29.60 -2.69
N GLN A 670 28.47 30.34 -2.01
CA GLN A 670 29.70 29.80 -1.44
C GLN A 670 29.40 28.78 -0.34
N SER A 671 28.52 29.11 0.61
CA SER A 671 28.20 28.24 1.75
C SER A 671 27.63 26.89 1.32
N MET A 672 26.75 26.86 0.32
CA MET A 672 26.14 25.63 -0.18
C MET A 672 27.16 24.77 -0.93
N CYS A 673 27.99 25.36 -1.79
CA CYS A 673 29.07 24.66 -2.50
C CYS A 673 30.18 24.18 -1.55
N GLU A 674 30.35 24.84 -0.40
CA GLU A 674 31.27 24.37 0.63
C GLU A 674 30.76 23.12 1.35
N LYS A 675 29.45 23.00 1.55
CA LYS A 675 28.84 21.83 2.21
C LYS A 675 28.63 20.64 1.27
N VAL A 676 28.18 20.88 0.05
CA VAL A 676 27.93 19.81 -0.94
C VAL A 676 29.16 19.63 -1.81
N LYS A 677 29.99 18.64 -1.46
CA LYS A 677 31.25 18.32 -2.17
C LYS A 677 31.10 17.32 -3.30
N GLU A 678 30.08 16.47 -3.22
CA GLU A 678 29.82 15.44 -4.22
C GLU A 678 28.93 15.99 -5.34
N ASP A 679 28.96 15.33 -6.51
CA ASP A 679 28.09 15.69 -7.62
C ASP A 679 26.62 15.40 -7.26
N VAL A 680 25.73 16.27 -7.74
CA VAL A 680 24.28 16.19 -7.55
C VAL A 680 23.60 15.74 -8.84
N GLU A 681 22.49 15.02 -8.70
CA GLU A 681 21.66 14.59 -9.83
C GLU A 681 20.74 15.74 -10.26
N VAL A 682 20.84 16.12 -11.53
CA VAL A 682 20.14 17.26 -12.13
C VAL A 682 19.33 16.76 -13.32
N ALA A 683 18.04 17.12 -13.35
CA ALA A 683 17.16 16.93 -14.49
C ALA A 683 17.49 17.95 -15.57
N VAL A 684 17.59 17.49 -16.83
CA VAL A 684 17.92 18.32 -17.97
C VAL A 684 16.93 18.07 -19.09
N THR A 685 16.35 19.15 -19.61
CA THR A 685 15.34 19.12 -20.67
C THR A 685 15.70 20.10 -21.79
N PRO A 686 15.22 19.87 -23.02
CA PRO A 686 15.47 20.78 -24.14
C PRO A 686 14.73 22.13 -23.98
N ASP A 687 13.62 22.14 -23.26
CA ASP A 687 12.64 23.24 -23.24
C ASP A 687 12.14 23.61 -21.83
N GLY A 688 12.71 23.01 -20.77
CA GLY A 688 12.33 23.31 -19.38
C GLY A 688 11.14 22.53 -18.85
N ARG A 689 10.47 21.73 -19.69
CA ARG A 689 9.28 20.94 -19.33
C ARG A 689 9.67 19.54 -18.89
N ALA A 690 9.93 19.38 -17.60
CA ALA A 690 10.14 18.05 -17.02
C ALA A 690 8.79 17.34 -16.80
N ASP A 691 8.79 16.01 -16.91
CA ASP A 691 7.63 15.15 -16.62
C ASP A 691 6.36 15.67 -17.33
N SER A 692 6.44 15.78 -18.66
CA SER A 692 5.47 16.49 -19.50
C SER A 692 5.14 15.68 -20.77
N LEU A 693 4.03 16.04 -21.42
CA LEU A 693 3.65 15.41 -22.69
C LEU A 693 4.41 16.02 -23.87
N TYR A 694 4.98 15.16 -24.72
CA TYR A 694 5.58 15.51 -26.00
C TYR A 694 4.82 14.85 -27.15
N ARG A 695 4.78 15.50 -28.31
CA ARG A 695 4.20 14.93 -29.54
C ARG A 695 5.31 14.26 -30.35
N LEU A 696 5.11 12.99 -30.70
CA LEU A 696 5.99 12.20 -31.55
C LEU A 696 5.26 11.80 -32.85
N PRO A 697 5.94 11.74 -34.01
CA PRO A 697 5.36 11.16 -35.23
C PRO A 697 5.06 9.66 -35.01
N ARG A 698 3.89 9.16 -35.42
CA ARG A 698 3.60 7.72 -35.35
C ARG A 698 4.58 6.93 -36.22
N PRO A 699 5.07 5.76 -35.77
CA PRO A 699 5.88 4.89 -36.62
C PRO A 699 5.06 4.44 -37.84
N GLN A 700 5.59 4.64 -39.04
CA GLN A 700 5.02 4.09 -40.27
C GLN A 700 5.01 2.56 -40.17
N SER A 701 3.86 1.99 -39.83
CA SER A 701 3.69 0.53 -39.84
C SER A 701 4.03 0.01 -41.24
N ARG A 702 4.86 -1.04 -41.32
CA ARG A 702 5.19 -1.74 -42.57
C ARG A 702 3.90 -2.28 -43.20
N ARG A 703 3.23 -1.46 -44.02
CA ARG A 703 2.12 -1.91 -44.86
C ARG A 703 2.70 -2.81 -45.95
N GLY A 704 2.34 -4.09 -45.88
CA GLY A 704 2.48 -5.02 -46.99
C GLY A 704 1.79 -4.47 -48.25
N PHE A 705 2.38 -4.79 -49.39
CA PHE A 705 1.88 -4.53 -50.73
C PHE A 705 0.39 -4.86 -50.87
N TYR A 706 -0.48 -3.85 -50.91
CA TYR A 706 -1.65 -3.82 -51.78
C TYR A 706 -1.89 -2.37 -52.21
N ASN A 707 -1.89 -2.17 -53.53
CA ASN A 707 -2.28 -0.92 -54.18
C ASN A 707 -3.77 -0.68 -53.94
N GLU A 708 -4.13 0.47 -53.38
CA GLU A 708 -5.40 1.11 -53.66
C GLU A 708 -5.20 2.63 -53.61
N GLU A 709 -5.82 3.31 -54.58
CA GLU A 709 -5.57 4.68 -54.96
C GLU A 709 -5.99 5.68 -53.87
N LYS A 710 -5.19 6.74 -53.73
CA LYS A 710 -5.40 7.87 -52.83
C LYS A 710 -6.63 8.69 -53.26
N ASP A 711 -7.52 8.94 -52.30
CA ASP A 711 -8.18 10.24 -52.19
C ASP A 711 -7.28 11.12 -51.30
N GLU A 712 -6.71 12.17 -51.89
CA GLU A 712 -5.95 13.22 -51.19
C GLU A 712 -6.96 14.27 -50.75
N ASP A 713 -7.21 14.39 -49.43
CA ASP A 713 -7.63 15.60 -48.69
C ASP A 713 -8.24 15.23 -47.31
N GLU A 714 -7.47 14.58 -46.41
CA GLU A 714 -7.81 14.49 -44.98
C GLU A 714 -6.57 14.75 -44.10
N ASP A 715 -6.54 15.94 -43.51
CA ASP A 715 -5.87 16.41 -42.28
C ASP A 715 -4.51 15.78 -41.85
N GLU A 716 -3.40 16.50 -42.13
CA GLU A 716 -2.04 16.22 -41.63
C GLU A 716 -1.89 16.27 -40.07
N ASP A 717 -2.96 16.56 -39.32
CA ASP A 717 -2.96 16.64 -37.85
C ASP A 717 -3.26 15.29 -37.15
N GLU A 718 -3.66 14.23 -37.87
CA GLU A 718 -4.03 12.92 -37.26
C GLU A 718 -2.84 11.94 -37.03
N GLU A 719 -1.62 12.28 -37.45
CA GLU A 719 -0.48 11.34 -37.45
C GLU A 719 0.47 11.42 -36.24
N ALA A 720 0.26 12.35 -35.28
CA ALA A 720 1.15 12.52 -34.12
C ALA A 720 0.58 11.91 -32.81
N GLU A 721 1.40 11.16 -32.06
CA GLU A 721 1.05 10.58 -30.75
C GLU A 721 1.57 11.46 -29.59
N GLU A 722 0.76 11.62 -28.54
CA GLU A 722 1.17 12.27 -27.27
C GLU A 722 1.78 11.23 -26.30
N VAL A 723 3.01 11.46 -25.83
CA VAL A 723 3.78 10.56 -24.94
C VAL A 723 4.26 11.34 -23.72
N PHE A 724 4.20 10.73 -22.53
CA PHE A 724 4.81 11.28 -21.31
C PHE A 724 6.32 11.06 -21.31
N VAL A 725 7.10 12.14 -21.18
CA VAL A 725 8.56 12.06 -21.25
C VAL A 725 9.22 12.57 -19.97
N GLN A 726 10.01 11.71 -19.34
CA GLN A 726 10.86 12.04 -18.21
C GLN A 726 12.11 12.82 -18.65
N PRO A 727 12.64 13.73 -17.82
CA PRO A 727 13.86 14.47 -18.16
C PRO A 727 15.10 13.58 -18.19
N ALA A 728 16.14 14.02 -18.89
CA ALA A 728 17.45 13.36 -18.83
C ALA A 728 18.10 13.64 -17.48
N THR A 729 18.78 12.67 -16.88
CA THR A 729 19.52 12.88 -15.61
C THR A 729 21.02 13.00 -15.86
N ILE A 730 21.65 14.06 -15.33
CA ILE A 730 23.10 14.28 -15.38
C ILE A 730 23.63 14.54 -13.98
N LYS A 731 24.84 14.06 -13.69
CA LYS A 731 25.58 14.40 -12.45
C LYS A 731 26.50 15.58 -12.69
N MET A 732 26.46 16.59 -11.81
CA MET A 732 27.38 17.72 -11.83
C MET A 732 27.54 18.36 -10.45
N SER A 733 28.61 19.10 -10.23
CA SER A 733 28.81 19.84 -8.98
C SER A 733 27.76 20.94 -8.81
N LEU A 734 27.44 21.28 -7.56
CA LEU A 734 26.48 22.35 -7.25
C LEU A 734 26.92 23.72 -7.81
N SER A 735 28.24 24.00 -7.82
CA SER A 735 28.77 25.22 -8.44
C SER A 735 28.50 25.25 -9.94
N THR A 736 28.72 24.13 -10.64
CA THR A 736 28.45 24.03 -12.08
C THR A 736 26.97 24.18 -12.38
N LEU A 737 26.09 23.65 -11.52
CA LEU A 737 24.65 23.86 -11.63
C LEU A 737 24.31 25.35 -11.51
N PHE A 738 24.81 26.04 -10.49
CA PHE A 738 24.57 27.48 -10.33
C PHE A 738 25.07 28.28 -11.53
N ASP A 739 26.26 27.99 -12.08
CA ASP A 739 26.74 28.65 -13.28
C ASP A 739 25.80 28.48 -14.48
N LYS A 740 25.16 27.32 -14.60
CA LYS A 740 24.23 27.00 -15.69
C LYS A 740 22.84 27.61 -15.49
N LEU A 741 22.40 27.77 -14.24
CA LEU A 741 21.12 28.39 -13.90
C LEU A 741 21.14 29.93 -13.99
N LEU A 742 22.33 30.53 -13.89
CA LEU A 742 22.54 31.98 -13.80
C LEU A 742 23.05 32.61 -15.11
N ILE A 743 23.01 31.88 -16.23
CA ILE A 743 23.33 32.47 -17.54
C ILE A 743 22.20 33.46 -17.89
N PRO A 744 22.51 34.75 -18.17
CA PRO A 744 21.49 35.72 -18.54
C PRO A 744 20.72 35.25 -19.76
N GLN A 745 19.38 35.25 -19.68
CA GLN A 745 18.58 35.31 -20.89
C GLN A 745 18.60 36.79 -21.29
N ASP A 746 19.18 37.12 -22.44
CA ASP A 746 19.30 38.50 -22.90
C ASP A 746 17.92 39.20 -22.81
N ASP A 747 17.86 40.24 -22.00
CA ASP A 747 16.70 41.11 -21.83
C ASP A 747 16.35 41.76 -23.18
N ASP A 748 15.05 41.79 -23.49
CA ASP A 748 14.48 42.60 -24.55
C ASP A 748 14.92 44.06 -24.37
N GLU A 749 15.67 44.60 -25.33
CA GLU A 749 16.02 46.03 -25.35
C GLU A 749 14.73 46.86 -25.39
N GLU A 750 14.45 47.58 -24.31
CA GLU A 750 13.50 48.69 -24.25
C GLU A 750 13.93 49.77 -25.26
N GLU A 751 13.19 49.92 -26.36
CA GLU A 751 13.20 51.15 -27.16
C GLU A 751 12.26 52.16 -26.48
N ASP A 752 12.83 53.01 -25.63
CA ASP A 752 12.28 54.33 -25.34
C ASP A 752 12.58 55.25 -26.54
N ASP A 753 11.56 55.85 -27.14
CA ASP A 753 11.67 57.22 -27.66
C ASP A 753 10.30 57.91 -27.75
N ASP A 754 10.34 59.16 -27.32
CA ASP A 754 9.31 60.15 -27.01
C ASP A 754 8.25 60.52 -28.08
N GLU A 755 7.07 60.90 -27.56
CA GLU A 755 6.22 62.08 -27.89
C GLU A 755 5.96 62.47 -29.37
N TYR A 756 4.67 62.50 -29.79
CA TYR A 756 3.98 63.67 -30.38
C TYR A 756 2.54 63.31 -30.86
N GLU A 757 1.60 64.21 -30.55
CA GLU A 757 0.22 64.25 -31.04
C GLU A 757 0.15 64.46 -32.58
N GLU A 758 -0.81 63.83 -33.27
CA GLU A 758 -1.88 64.54 -33.98
C GLU A 758 -2.81 63.59 -34.76
N GLU A 759 -4.05 64.05 -34.91
CA GLU A 759 -5.19 63.42 -35.54
C GLU A 759 -5.06 63.20 -37.06
N SER A 760 -5.93 62.31 -37.55
CA SER A 760 -6.79 62.51 -38.73
C SER A 760 -6.59 61.61 -39.97
N THR A 761 -7.65 60.85 -40.20
CA THR A 761 -8.41 60.72 -41.45
C THR A 761 -7.86 59.92 -42.65
N THR A 762 -8.69 58.92 -42.97
CA THR A 762 -9.25 58.56 -44.30
C THR A 762 -8.40 57.80 -45.33
N THR A 763 -8.85 56.56 -45.52
CA THR A 763 -9.33 55.95 -46.78
C THR A 763 -8.36 55.84 -47.96
N THR A 764 -8.19 54.60 -48.46
CA THR A 764 -8.62 54.16 -49.82
C THR A 764 -7.67 53.07 -50.39
N THR A 765 -8.14 51.83 -50.31
CA THR A 765 -8.35 50.90 -51.45
C THR A 765 -7.17 50.39 -52.32
N THR A 766 -7.21 49.06 -52.52
CA THR A 766 -6.81 48.26 -53.71
C THR A 766 -5.33 47.92 -53.97
N SER A 767 -4.98 46.70 -53.52
CA SER A 767 -4.59 45.52 -54.32
C SER A 767 -3.54 45.64 -55.44
N ILE A 768 -2.46 44.86 -55.30
CA ILE A 768 -1.94 43.75 -56.16
C ILE A 768 -0.40 43.70 -56.08
N GLY A 769 0.15 42.51 -55.79
CA GLY A 769 1.39 42.04 -56.44
C GLY A 769 2.65 41.81 -55.60
N THR A 770 2.67 40.70 -54.85
CA THR A 770 3.75 39.68 -54.77
C THR A 770 5.23 40.05 -54.55
N ASN A 771 5.79 39.32 -53.57
CA ASN A 771 7.17 38.80 -53.44
C ASN A 771 8.26 39.68 -52.80
N SER A 772 8.34 39.68 -51.47
CA SER A 772 9.61 39.50 -50.74
C SER A 772 9.41 39.31 -49.22
N THR A 773 9.07 38.09 -48.75
CA THR A 773 9.03 37.78 -47.29
C THR A 773 9.64 36.44 -46.89
N ASN A 774 10.24 35.69 -47.83
CA ASN A 774 10.83 34.37 -47.53
C ASN A 774 12.28 34.38 -47.02
N VAL A 775 12.87 35.55 -46.75
CA VAL A 775 14.27 35.64 -46.27
C VAL A 775 14.37 36.01 -44.79
N ASN A 776 13.41 36.75 -44.23
CA ASN A 776 13.48 37.18 -42.81
C ASN A 776 12.85 36.19 -41.82
N ARG A 777 11.83 35.41 -42.22
CA ARG A 777 11.22 34.39 -41.35
C ARG A 777 12.16 33.20 -41.08
N ARG A 778 12.98 32.82 -42.07
CA ARG A 778 14.00 31.76 -41.92
C ARG A 778 15.22 32.17 -41.07
N ARG A 779 15.38 33.45 -40.73
CA ARG A 779 16.43 33.91 -39.81
C ARG A 779 15.97 33.99 -38.36
N HIS A 780 14.67 34.15 -38.11
CA HIS A 780 14.11 34.17 -36.75
C HIS A 780 13.84 32.75 -36.21
N GLU A 781 13.31 31.83 -37.04
CA GLU A 781 13.09 30.42 -36.63
C GLU A 781 14.40 29.62 -36.44
N LYS A 782 15.57 30.17 -36.84
CA LYS A 782 16.87 29.49 -36.77
C LYS A 782 17.78 29.95 -35.63
N ARG A 783 17.32 30.87 -34.77
CA ARG A 783 18.08 31.41 -33.63
C ARG A 783 17.54 31.04 -32.25
N GLN A 784 16.41 30.34 -32.16
CA GLN A 784 15.81 29.88 -30.91
C GLN A 784 16.20 28.42 -30.58
N LYS A 785 17.46 28.05 -30.87
CA LYS A 785 18.02 26.71 -30.68
C LYS A 785 19.21 26.82 -29.74
N ASP A 786 19.20 25.99 -28.68
CA ASP A 786 20.28 25.69 -27.72
C ASP A 786 20.38 26.47 -26.39
N THR A 787 19.33 26.45 -25.57
CA THR A 787 19.49 26.63 -24.11
C THR A 787 18.88 25.46 -23.34
N LYS A 788 19.70 24.43 -23.10
CA LYS A 788 19.36 23.30 -22.20
C LYS A 788 18.92 23.84 -20.85
N GLN A 789 17.79 23.38 -20.35
CA GLN A 789 17.28 23.79 -19.05
C GLN A 789 17.66 22.78 -17.98
N TYR A 790 18.09 23.26 -16.82
CA TYR A 790 18.56 22.46 -15.69
C TYR A 790 17.60 22.63 -14.52
N TYR A 791 17.31 21.55 -13.81
CA TYR A 791 16.49 21.60 -12.61
C TYR A 791 16.87 20.50 -11.62
N LEU A 792 17.21 20.87 -10.38
CA LEU A 792 17.40 19.90 -9.30
C LEU A 792 16.04 19.61 -8.69
N GLN A 793 15.45 18.48 -9.08
CA GLN A 793 14.08 18.09 -8.76
C GLN A 793 13.92 16.61 -8.39
N SER A 794 14.96 15.93 -7.94
CA SER A 794 14.85 14.52 -7.53
C SER A 794 13.92 14.38 -6.31
N GLN A 795 12.75 13.77 -6.47
CA GLN A 795 11.67 13.81 -5.47
C GLN A 795 11.69 12.66 -4.43
N ASN A 796 12.82 11.97 -4.28
CA ASN A 796 12.94 10.76 -3.46
C ASN A 796 13.74 10.97 -2.17
N SER A 797 13.27 11.86 -1.29
CA SER A 797 13.96 12.13 -0.02
C SER A 797 15.41 12.57 -0.27
N ASN A 798 15.60 13.49 -1.22
CA ASN A 798 16.94 13.87 -1.68
C ASN A 798 17.78 14.56 -0.58
N LEU A 799 17.19 14.98 0.54
CA LEU A 799 17.91 15.46 1.72
C LEU A 799 18.07 14.43 2.84
N THR A 800 17.15 13.46 2.97
CA THR A 800 17.06 12.55 4.13
C THR A 800 17.64 11.16 3.88
N THR A 801 17.89 10.79 2.62
CA THR A 801 18.54 9.53 2.28
C THR A 801 20.04 9.59 2.60
N THR A 802 20.54 8.63 3.40
CA THR A 802 21.95 8.61 3.88
C THR A 802 22.99 8.47 2.77
N SER A 803 22.59 8.08 1.56
CA SER A 803 23.42 8.00 0.37
C SER A 803 23.31 9.22 -0.56
N SER A 804 22.57 10.26 -0.17
CA SER A 804 22.42 11.47 -1.00
C SER A 804 23.56 12.47 -0.78
N SER A 805 24.08 13.01 -1.88
CA SER A 805 25.10 14.07 -1.88
C SER A 805 24.61 15.39 -1.27
N LEU A 806 23.28 15.59 -1.18
CA LEU A 806 22.65 16.77 -0.58
C LEU A 806 22.40 16.63 0.93
N SER A 807 22.60 15.45 1.52
CA SER A 807 22.37 15.21 2.95
C SER A 807 23.08 16.17 3.92
N PRO A 808 24.26 16.75 3.62
CA PRO A 808 24.88 17.75 4.50
C PRO A 808 24.05 19.03 4.68
N LEU A 809 23.14 19.34 3.75
CA LEU A 809 22.26 20.52 3.85
C LEU A 809 21.10 20.30 4.83
N LEU A 810 20.81 19.05 5.22
CA LEU A 810 19.70 18.74 6.12
C LEU A 810 19.90 19.34 7.53
N GLU A 811 21.15 19.47 7.99
CA GLU A 811 21.48 20.05 9.30
C GLU A 811 21.15 21.54 9.38
N ASP A 812 21.01 22.20 8.24
CA ASP A 812 20.76 23.64 8.13
C ASP A 812 19.27 23.99 8.14
N LEU A 813 18.39 22.99 8.07
CA LEU A 813 16.94 23.15 8.02
C LEU A 813 16.30 23.01 9.41
N PRO A 814 15.07 23.53 9.60
CA PRO A 814 14.32 23.33 10.84
C PRO A 814 14.13 21.83 11.15
N ARG A 815 14.49 21.41 12.38
CA ARG A 815 14.46 20.03 12.94
C ARG A 815 13.62 18.97 12.16
N ARG A 816 14.11 18.34 11.09
CA ARG A 816 13.47 17.22 10.32
C ARG A 816 11.99 17.39 9.87
N HIS A 817 11.22 18.32 10.41
CA HIS A 817 9.82 18.63 10.14
C HIS A 817 9.45 20.00 10.73
N LEU A 818 8.36 20.60 10.27
CA LEU A 818 7.86 21.87 10.83
C LEU A 818 7.16 21.61 12.18
N PRO A 819 7.44 22.42 13.24
CA PRO A 819 6.92 22.17 14.59
C PRO A 819 5.40 22.08 14.68
N PHE A 820 4.67 22.97 14.01
CA PHE A 820 3.20 22.96 14.05
C PHE A 820 2.59 21.73 13.36
N ALA A 821 3.30 21.14 12.40
CA ALA A 821 2.81 20.04 11.59
C ALA A 821 2.96 18.68 12.28
N GLY A 822 4.04 18.51 13.07
CA GLY A 822 4.37 17.24 13.73
C GLY A 822 3.25 16.64 14.58
N PRO A 823 2.61 17.41 15.49
CA PRO A 823 1.49 16.93 16.29
C PRO A 823 0.22 16.58 15.50
N VAL A 824 0.11 17.05 14.25
CA VAL A 824 -1.09 16.89 13.40
C VAL A 824 -0.92 15.77 12.39
N LEU A 825 0.21 15.76 11.69
CA LEU A 825 0.49 14.86 10.55
C LEU A 825 1.57 13.82 10.85
N GLY A 826 2.22 13.87 12.02
CA GLY A 826 3.33 12.97 12.36
C GLY A 826 4.65 13.40 11.74
N GLN A 827 5.46 12.43 11.29
CA GLN A 827 6.75 12.70 10.65
C GLN A 827 6.58 12.72 9.12
N PRO A 828 7.31 13.58 8.39
CA PRO A 828 7.29 13.56 6.94
C PRO A 828 7.95 12.28 6.43
N GLU A 829 7.38 11.71 5.37
CA GLU A 829 7.94 10.57 4.63
C GLU A 829 9.15 11.00 3.79
N ALA A 830 9.06 12.21 3.21
CA ALA A 830 10.15 12.79 2.44
C ALA A 830 10.34 14.27 2.71
N VAL A 831 11.61 14.70 2.61
CA VAL A 831 12.01 16.11 2.60
C VAL A 831 12.85 16.32 1.36
N ASN A 832 12.33 17.13 0.43
CA ASN A 832 12.98 17.38 -0.85
C ASN A 832 13.41 18.84 -0.98
N ILE A 833 14.62 19.07 -1.48
CA ILE A 833 15.09 20.38 -1.93
C ILE A 833 14.91 20.52 -3.44
N TRP A 834 14.51 21.72 -3.84
CA TRP A 834 14.28 22.12 -5.23
C TRP A 834 15.15 23.32 -5.55
N ILE A 835 15.96 23.23 -6.60
CA ILE A 835 16.83 24.31 -7.08
C ILE A 835 16.69 24.44 -8.58
N GLY A 836 16.17 25.57 -9.06
CA GLY A 836 16.00 25.81 -10.50
C GLY A 836 15.87 27.27 -10.88
N GLY A 837 15.96 27.53 -12.18
CA GLY A 837 15.81 28.86 -12.77
C GLY A 837 14.38 29.10 -13.26
N SER A 838 14.13 30.29 -13.81
CA SER A 838 12.79 30.71 -14.28
C SER A 838 12.26 29.87 -15.46
N GLY A 839 13.14 29.20 -16.19
CA GLY A 839 12.78 28.33 -17.31
C GLY A 839 12.29 26.92 -16.92
N SER A 840 12.42 26.50 -15.65
CA SER A 840 11.96 25.16 -15.23
C SER A 840 10.48 25.20 -14.84
N VAL A 841 9.69 24.32 -15.45
CA VAL A 841 8.25 24.21 -15.24
C VAL A 841 7.88 22.77 -14.88
N THR A 842 7.07 22.60 -13.84
CA THR A 842 6.46 21.32 -13.49
C THR A 842 5.03 21.28 -14.01
N SER A 843 4.73 20.31 -14.87
CA SER A 843 3.41 20.17 -15.50
C SER A 843 2.29 19.88 -14.50
N THR A 844 1.04 20.05 -14.91
CA THR A 844 -0.13 19.84 -14.05
C THR A 844 -0.22 18.39 -13.59
N HIS A 845 -0.10 18.15 -12.29
CA HIS A 845 -0.22 16.82 -11.68
C HIS A 845 -0.79 16.92 -10.26
N ARG A 846 -0.97 15.81 -9.57
CA ARG A 846 -1.36 15.77 -8.15
C ARG A 846 -0.55 14.73 -7.39
N ASP A 847 -0.39 14.95 -6.08
CA ASP A 847 0.34 14.06 -5.18
C ASP A 847 -0.59 13.41 -4.15
N PRO A 848 -0.27 12.21 -3.66
CA PRO A 848 -0.93 11.58 -2.53
C PRO A 848 -0.41 12.09 -1.17
N TYR A 849 0.19 13.28 -1.10
CA TYR A 849 0.83 13.81 0.11
C TYR A 849 0.16 15.11 0.59
N GLU A 850 0.05 15.28 1.91
CA GLU A 850 -0.14 16.60 2.52
C GLU A 850 1.21 17.34 2.43
N ASN A 851 1.30 18.37 1.59
CA ASN A 851 2.57 18.98 1.19
C ASN A 851 2.75 20.36 1.85
N LEU A 852 3.82 20.53 2.62
CA LEU A 852 4.23 21.84 3.16
C LEU A 852 5.44 22.37 2.39
N TYR A 853 5.21 23.35 1.54
CA TYR A 853 6.19 23.91 0.61
C TYR A 853 6.77 25.23 1.16
N LEU A 854 8.00 25.20 1.66
CA LEU A 854 8.74 26.34 2.20
C LEU A 854 9.66 26.94 1.13
N VAL A 855 9.48 28.21 0.79
CA VAL A 855 10.37 28.92 -0.15
C VAL A 855 11.47 29.64 0.63
N LEU A 856 12.72 29.33 0.31
CA LEU A 856 13.91 29.90 0.95
C LEU A 856 14.50 31.07 0.16
N LYS A 857 14.52 30.96 -1.19
CA LYS A 857 14.99 32.00 -2.11
C LYS A 857 14.16 32.07 -3.38
N GLY A 858 13.96 33.27 -3.91
CA GLY A 858 13.12 33.54 -5.07
C GLY A 858 11.62 33.37 -4.75
N CYS A 859 10.84 32.93 -5.73
CA CYS A 859 9.43 32.65 -5.49
C CYS A 859 8.90 31.53 -6.39
N LYS A 860 7.79 30.92 -5.97
CA LYS A 860 7.06 29.91 -6.75
C LYS A 860 5.65 30.35 -7.04
N THR A 861 5.20 30.12 -8.27
CA THR A 861 3.85 30.42 -8.72
C THR A 861 3.14 29.11 -9.02
N PHE A 862 2.10 28.81 -8.25
CA PHE A 862 1.27 27.62 -8.41
C PHE A 862 -0.05 27.99 -9.10
N THR A 863 -0.45 27.21 -10.09
CA THR A 863 -1.84 27.16 -10.58
C THR A 863 -2.48 25.89 -10.02
N LEU A 864 -3.51 26.05 -9.20
CA LEU A 864 -4.12 24.99 -8.41
C LEU A 864 -5.54 24.69 -8.90
N TYR A 865 -5.90 23.41 -8.90
CA TYR A 865 -7.26 22.95 -9.14
C TYR A 865 -7.69 22.00 -8.00
N PRO A 866 -8.91 22.18 -7.46
CA PRO A 866 -9.43 21.28 -6.45
C PRO A 866 -9.66 19.88 -7.05
N PRO A 867 -9.60 18.81 -6.24
CA PRO A 867 -9.77 17.43 -6.73
C PRO A 867 -11.09 17.20 -7.51
N VAL A 868 -12.13 17.98 -7.21
CA VAL A 868 -13.44 17.89 -7.87
C VAL A 868 -13.41 18.26 -9.36
N GLU A 869 -12.42 19.06 -9.78
CA GLU A 869 -12.25 19.50 -11.17
C GLU A 869 -11.52 18.47 -12.06
N GLU A 870 -11.28 17.25 -11.59
CA GLU A 870 -10.57 16.21 -12.37
C GLU A 870 -11.20 15.93 -13.76
N LEU A 871 -12.53 16.07 -13.88
CA LEU A 871 -13.22 15.97 -15.17
C LEU A 871 -12.76 17.05 -16.16
N CYS A 872 -12.56 18.28 -15.67
CA CYS A 872 -12.15 19.43 -16.47
C CYS A 872 -10.71 19.31 -16.99
N LEU A 873 -9.88 18.47 -16.36
CA LEU A 873 -8.44 18.36 -16.66
C LEU A 873 -8.11 17.35 -17.77
N HIS A 874 -9.09 16.61 -18.29
CA HIS A 874 -8.95 15.76 -19.49
C HIS A 874 -7.75 14.79 -19.46
N ALA A 875 -7.46 14.17 -18.32
CA ALA A 875 -6.34 13.24 -18.22
C ALA A 875 -6.46 12.08 -19.23
N LYS A 876 -5.37 11.79 -19.94
CA LYS A 876 -5.28 10.77 -20.99
C LYS A 876 -4.28 9.70 -20.62
N ARG A 877 -4.53 8.46 -21.03
CA ARG A 877 -3.56 7.37 -20.86
C ARG A 877 -2.56 7.42 -22.01
N VAL A 878 -1.30 7.70 -21.71
CA VAL A 878 -0.21 7.90 -22.67
C VAL A 878 0.95 6.95 -22.37
N ARG A 879 1.73 6.60 -23.39
CA ARG A 879 2.97 5.83 -23.22
C ARG A 879 4.03 6.66 -22.50
N THR A 880 5.02 6.00 -21.91
CA THR A 880 6.14 6.64 -21.22
C THR A 880 7.43 6.56 -22.02
N GLY A 881 8.27 7.57 -21.87
CA GLY A 881 9.62 7.60 -22.39
C GLY A 881 10.50 8.55 -21.59
N ARG A 882 11.76 8.67 -22.01
CA ARG A 882 12.75 9.52 -21.34
C ARG A 882 13.62 10.25 -22.35
N HIS A 883 14.05 11.45 -22.00
CA HIS A 883 15.08 12.17 -22.74
C HIS A 883 16.44 11.51 -22.50
N VAL A 884 17.16 11.23 -23.59
CA VAL A 884 18.54 10.73 -23.58
C VAL A 884 19.42 11.71 -24.36
N LEU A 885 20.65 11.93 -23.88
CA LEU A 885 21.62 12.78 -24.56
C LEU A 885 22.57 11.94 -25.42
N VAL A 886 22.48 12.09 -26.74
CA VAL A 886 23.24 11.33 -27.74
C VAL A 886 24.28 12.22 -28.42
N ASP A 887 25.43 11.67 -28.82
CA ASP A 887 26.51 12.43 -29.46
C ASP A 887 26.11 12.83 -30.90
N SER A 888 26.11 14.14 -31.21
CA SER A 888 25.82 14.62 -32.57
C SER A 888 26.96 14.26 -33.53
N GLY A 889 26.63 13.58 -34.63
CA GLY A 889 27.58 12.96 -35.56
C GLY A 889 28.58 13.91 -36.22
N ASP A 890 28.32 15.22 -36.22
CA ASP A 890 29.17 16.22 -36.90
C ASP A 890 30.05 17.06 -35.95
N ASN A 891 29.87 16.99 -34.62
CA ASN A 891 30.71 17.70 -33.66
C ASN A 891 30.71 16.99 -32.29
N LYS A 892 31.82 16.31 -31.94
CA LYS A 892 32.01 15.55 -30.68
C LYS A 892 31.89 16.35 -29.37
N ARG A 893 31.41 17.59 -29.40
CA ARG A 893 31.22 18.46 -28.23
C ARG A 893 29.75 18.75 -27.89
N GLU A 894 28.81 18.55 -28.81
CA GLU A 894 27.39 18.83 -28.58
C GLU A 894 26.57 17.54 -28.55
N LYS A 895 25.89 17.31 -27.42
CA LYS A 895 24.93 16.22 -27.26
C LYS A 895 23.53 16.71 -27.59
N GLU A 896 22.83 15.99 -28.47
CA GLU A 896 21.43 16.23 -28.83
C GLU A 896 20.47 15.41 -27.96
N PHE A 897 19.23 15.88 -27.82
CA PHE A 897 18.18 15.15 -27.10
C PHE A 897 17.45 14.20 -28.04
N GLU A 898 17.31 12.95 -27.61
CA GLU A 898 16.48 11.94 -28.24
C GLU A 898 15.47 11.41 -27.21
N ILE A 899 14.21 11.23 -27.63
CA ILE A 899 13.19 10.62 -26.78
C ILE A 899 13.20 9.12 -27.04
N VAL A 900 13.50 8.35 -26.00
CA VAL A 900 13.47 6.88 -26.04
C VAL A 900 12.23 6.40 -25.28
N LEU A 901 11.36 5.66 -25.96
CA LEU A 901 10.15 5.08 -25.36
C LEU A 901 10.53 3.84 -24.53
N ASP A 902 9.86 3.65 -23.40
CA ASP A 902 10.19 2.54 -22.51
C ASP A 902 9.81 1.17 -23.12
N ASP A 903 8.76 1.12 -23.94
CA ASP A 903 8.33 -0.09 -24.67
C ASP A 903 9.38 -0.56 -25.67
N ASP A 904 10.05 0.37 -26.36
CA ASP A 904 11.06 0.05 -27.38
C ASP A 904 12.33 -0.54 -26.74
N ILE A 905 12.66 -0.14 -25.51
CA ILE A 905 13.76 -0.70 -24.72
C ILE A 905 13.45 -2.15 -24.33
N GLN A 906 12.23 -2.41 -23.85
CA GLN A 906 11.81 -3.76 -23.41
C GLN A 906 11.80 -4.75 -24.58
N GLN A 907 11.36 -4.34 -25.76
CA GLN A 907 11.39 -5.18 -26.96
C GLN A 907 12.84 -5.51 -27.38
N GLN A 908 13.77 -4.55 -27.33
CA GLN A 908 15.18 -4.79 -27.66
C GLN A 908 15.91 -5.67 -26.63
N GLU A 909 15.48 -5.67 -25.36
CA GLU A 909 16.02 -6.57 -24.33
C GLU A 909 15.46 -8.01 -24.44
N GLN A 910 14.20 -8.15 -24.86
CA GLN A 910 13.60 -9.46 -25.18
C GLN A 910 14.24 -10.10 -26.43
N GLU A 911 14.49 -9.32 -27.49
CA GLU A 911 15.16 -9.82 -28.71
C GLU A 911 16.62 -10.24 -28.47
N LYS A 912 17.31 -9.66 -27.47
CA LYS A 912 18.69 -10.04 -27.10
C LYS A 912 18.77 -11.28 -26.21
N SER A 913 17.65 -11.75 -25.65
CA SER A 913 17.61 -12.84 -24.68
C SER A 913 16.91 -14.11 -25.19
N ALA A 914 16.33 -14.11 -26.39
CA ALA A 914 15.67 -15.27 -26.97
C ALA A 914 16.67 -16.24 -27.66
N PRO A 915 16.66 -17.55 -27.34
CA PRO A 915 17.29 -18.55 -28.17
C PRO A 915 16.42 -18.82 -29.42
N GLU A 916 17.06 -19.00 -30.58
CA GLU A 916 16.40 -19.33 -31.85
C GLU A 916 15.64 -20.66 -31.76
N THR A 917 14.35 -20.61 -31.42
CA THR A 917 13.39 -21.68 -31.71
C THR A 917 12.07 -21.06 -32.16
N GLU A 918 11.76 -21.24 -33.44
CA GLU A 918 10.48 -20.92 -34.06
C GLU A 918 9.36 -21.77 -33.43
N THR A 919 8.47 -21.14 -32.67
CA THR A 919 7.12 -21.66 -32.43
C THR A 919 6.15 -20.49 -32.40
N ASP A 920 5.32 -20.41 -33.45
CA ASP A 920 4.11 -19.58 -33.53
C ASP A 920 3.14 -19.95 -32.41
N THR A 921 2.96 -19.04 -31.44
CA THR A 921 1.76 -18.98 -30.63
C THR A 921 1.38 -17.51 -30.43
N ASP A 922 0.41 -17.04 -31.22
CA ASP A 922 -0.34 -15.81 -31.00
C ASP A 922 -1.08 -15.88 -29.65
N THR A 923 -0.53 -15.23 -28.64
CA THR A 923 -1.30 -14.72 -27.51
C THR A 923 -0.82 -13.31 -27.19
N ASP A 924 -1.46 -12.31 -27.79
CA ASP A 924 -1.36 -10.89 -27.44
C ASP A 924 -1.83 -10.68 -25.99
N THR A 925 -0.93 -10.82 -25.03
CA THR A 925 -1.06 -10.13 -23.73
C THR A 925 -0.30 -8.82 -23.84
N GLU A 926 -0.96 -7.80 -24.38
CA GLU A 926 -0.46 -6.43 -24.44
C GLU A 926 -0.30 -5.91 -23.01
N TYR A 927 0.94 -5.81 -22.51
CA TYR A 927 1.25 -5.14 -21.25
C TYR A 927 0.88 -3.66 -21.42
N ASP A 928 -0.16 -3.19 -20.71
CA ASP A 928 -0.65 -1.82 -20.80
C ASP A 928 0.28 -0.84 -20.05
N ASN A 929 1.40 -0.48 -20.67
CA ASN A 929 2.41 0.46 -20.15
C ASN A 929 1.98 1.95 -20.19
N LYS A 930 0.67 2.25 -20.21
CA LYS A 930 0.15 3.62 -20.32
C LYS A 930 -0.24 4.22 -18.96
N ILE A 931 0.22 5.44 -18.70
CA ILE A 931 -0.10 6.19 -17.48
C ILE A 931 -1.10 7.32 -17.76
N PRO A 932 -2.03 7.63 -16.83
CA PRO A 932 -2.88 8.80 -16.96
C PRO A 932 -2.06 10.08 -16.70
N TRP A 933 -2.07 11.03 -17.64
CA TRP A 933 -1.44 12.33 -17.47
C TRP A 933 -2.31 13.47 -18.00
N ILE A 934 -2.16 14.67 -17.43
CA ILE A 934 -2.97 15.84 -17.77
C ILE A 934 -2.34 16.55 -18.98
N PRO A 935 -3.06 16.66 -20.12
CA PRO A 935 -2.55 17.33 -21.32
C PRO A 935 -2.73 18.85 -21.29
N ILE A 936 -3.29 19.39 -20.21
CA ILE A 936 -3.60 20.80 -20.06
C ILE A 936 -2.42 21.53 -19.46
N ASP A 937 -1.86 22.44 -20.26
CA ASP A 937 -0.93 23.46 -19.84
C ASP A 937 -1.72 24.77 -19.62
N PRO A 938 -1.82 25.26 -18.37
CA PRO A 938 -2.61 26.44 -18.03
C PRO A 938 -2.13 27.74 -18.67
N ASP A 939 -0.93 27.76 -19.26
CA ASP A 939 -0.32 28.99 -19.77
C ASP A 939 -0.41 29.13 -21.27
N THR A 940 -0.67 28.03 -21.96
CA THR A 940 -0.93 28.02 -23.41
C THR A 940 -2.41 27.94 -23.72
N ILE A 941 -3.25 27.44 -22.79
CA ILE A 941 -4.68 27.27 -23.01
C ILE A 941 -5.45 28.60 -22.84
N ASN A 942 -5.80 29.25 -23.96
CA ASN A 942 -6.47 30.55 -23.95
C ASN A 942 -7.90 30.45 -24.52
N PHE A 943 -8.91 30.36 -23.64
CA PHE A 943 -10.33 30.26 -24.06
C PHE A 943 -10.94 31.60 -24.53
N SER A 944 -10.19 32.70 -24.41
CA SER A 944 -10.62 34.05 -24.79
C SER A 944 -10.54 34.35 -26.29
N SER A 945 -9.85 33.52 -27.09
CA SER A 945 -9.71 33.69 -28.54
C SER A 945 -10.69 32.81 -29.34
N SER A 946 -10.85 33.14 -30.63
CA SER A 946 -11.67 32.46 -31.63
C SER A 946 -11.19 31.05 -32.01
N ASP A 947 -10.26 30.46 -31.25
CA ASP A 947 -9.71 29.15 -31.52
C ASP A 947 -10.76 28.06 -31.22
N THR A 948 -11.36 27.55 -32.29
CA THR A 948 -12.42 26.55 -32.23
C THR A 948 -11.85 25.15 -31.92
N SER A 949 -10.55 24.93 -32.12
CA SER A 949 -9.90 23.63 -31.96
C SER A 949 -9.74 23.22 -30.48
N ALA A 950 -9.24 24.13 -29.63
CA ALA A 950 -9.05 23.88 -28.19
C ALA A 950 -10.39 23.72 -27.45
N LYS A 951 -11.43 24.46 -27.89
CA LYS A 951 -12.80 24.36 -27.35
C LYS A 951 -13.45 23.01 -27.66
N THR A 952 -13.11 22.40 -28.79
CA THR A 952 -13.56 21.06 -29.16
C THR A 952 -12.74 19.96 -28.47
N LYS A 953 -11.41 20.15 -28.32
CA LYS A 953 -10.51 19.14 -27.72
C LYS A 953 -10.68 19.01 -26.19
N TYR A 954 -10.94 20.11 -25.47
CA TYR A 954 -11.04 20.12 -24.00
C TYR A 954 -12.36 20.75 -23.53
N HIS A 955 -13.49 20.22 -23.99
CA HIS A 955 -14.83 20.82 -23.82
C HIS A 955 -15.25 21.06 -22.37
N TYR A 956 -14.81 20.23 -21.42
CA TYR A 956 -15.08 20.42 -20.00
C TYR A 956 -14.25 21.51 -19.32
N TYR A 957 -13.12 21.95 -19.88
CA TYR A 957 -12.24 22.91 -19.21
C TYR A 957 -12.90 24.27 -18.98
N LYS A 958 -13.94 24.62 -19.76
CA LYS A 958 -14.75 25.82 -19.53
C LYS A 958 -15.46 25.88 -18.17
N TYR A 959 -15.62 24.72 -17.50
CA TYR A 959 -16.17 24.61 -16.15
C TYR A 959 -15.09 24.64 -15.06
N SER A 960 -13.80 24.66 -15.44
CA SER A 960 -12.69 24.79 -14.49
C SER A 960 -12.62 26.20 -13.90
N ASN A 961 -12.10 26.31 -12.68
CA ASN A 961 -11.89 27.58 -12.01
C ASN A 961 -10.52 27.58 -11.30
N PRO A 962 -9.41 27.62 -12.09
CA PRO A 962 -8.05 27.58 -11.57
C PRO A 962 -7.76 28.72 -10.59
N ILE A 963 -7.03 28.40 -9.53
CA ILE A 963 -6.59 29.34 -8.50
C ILE A 963 -5.09 29.56 -8.66
N LYS A 964 -4.64 30.80 -8.85
CA LYS A 964 -3.21 31.13 -8.89
C LYS A 964 -2.74 31.65 -7.53
N VAL A 965 -1.63 31.13 -7.04
CA VAL A 965 -0.97 31.60 -5.81
C VAL A 965 0.53 31.74 -6.03
N LYS A 966 1.09 32.86 -5.58
CA LYS A 966 2.52 33.11 -5.56
C LYS A 966 3.01 33.01 -4.12
N VAL A 967 4.06 32.21 -3.91
CA VAL A 967 4.66 31.90 -2.61
C VAL A 967 6.06 32.48 -2.62
N TRP A 968 6.29 33.46 -1.75
CA TRP A 968 7.52 34.24 -1.68
C TRP A 968 8.50 33.66 -0.66
N GLU A 969 9.73 34.19 -0.62
CA GLU A 969 10.71 33.87 0.42
C GLU A 969 10.09 34.00 1.81
N ASN A 970 10.39 33.04 2.68
CA ASN A 970 9.87 32.95 4.06
C ASN A 970 8.36 32.68 4.14
N GLU A 971 7.73 32.18 3.07
CA GLU A 971 6.36 31.70 3.10
C GLU A 971 6.29 30.17 2.99
N ILE A 972 5.27 29.59 3.63
CA ILE A 972 4.97 28.16 3.59
C ILE A 972 3.61 27.95 2.95
N LEU A 973 3.55 27.36 1.77
CA LEU A 973 2.31 26.88 1.18
C LEU A 973 1.94 25.54 1.80
N TYR A 974 0.76 25.47 2.42
CA TYR A 974 0.10 24.19 2.64
C TYR A 974 -0.70 23.83 1.39
N LEU A 975 -0.27 22.78 0.71
CA LEU A 975 -0.91 22.19 -0.46
C LEU A 975 -1.53 20.84 -0.05
N PRO A 976 -2.87 20.74 0.06
CA PRO A 976 -3.50 19.53 0.54
C PRO A 976 -3.39 18.36 -0.45
N SER A 977 -3.42 17.14 0.09
CA SER A 977 -3.39 15.92 -0.73
C SER A 977 -4.48 15.89 -1.81
N GLY A 978 -4.12 15.41 -3.00
CA GLY A 978 -5.01 15.27 -4.15
C GLY A 978 -5.32 16.55 -4.94
N TRP A 979 -4.85 17.73 -4.50
CA TRP A 979 -4.97 18.96 -5.29
C TRP A 979 -4.07 18.90 -6.52
N PHE A 980 -4.64 19.23 -7.68
CA PHE A 980 -3.86 19.34 -8.90
C PHE A 980 -3.13 20.68 -8.90
N HIS A 981 -1.88 20.67 -9.34
CA HIS A 981 -1.03 21.83 -9.29
C HIS A 981 -0.03 21.84 -10.46
N HIS A 982 0.20 23.04 -10.98
CA HIS A 982 1.21 23.36 -11.99
C HIS A 982 2.14 24.42 -11.41
N VAL A 983 3.46 24.25 -11.53
CA VAL A 983 4.43 25.06 -10.77
C VAL A 983 5.41 25.77 -11.69
N ARG A 984 5.50 27.09 -11.52
CA ARG A 984 6.59 27.93 -12.01
C ARG A 984 7.42 28.47 -10.85
N GLN A 985 8.58 29.00 -11.18
CA GLN A 985 9.45 29.67 -10.24
C GLN A 985 10.14 30.86 -10.88
N GLU A 986 10.56 31.83 -10.06
CA GLU A 986 11.37 32.97 -10.48
C GLU A 986 12.61 33.04 -9.59
N CYS A 987 13.75 33.38 -10.18
CA CYS A 987 15.01 33.56 -9.48
C CYS A 987 14.92 34.67 -8.42
N GLY A 988 15.65 34.50 -7.32
CA GLY A 988 15.80 35.50 -6.26
C GLY A 988 17.13 36.25 -6.36
N VAL A 989 17.58 36.78 -5.23
CA VAL A 989 18.87 37.49 -5.11
C VAL A 989 19.61 36.97 -3.87
N TRP A 990 20.93 36.82 -3.97
CA TRP A 990 21.75 36.44 -2.82
C TRP A 990 21.96 37.62 -1.87
N ASP A 991 21.94 37.36 -0.56
CA ASP A 991 22.02 38.41 0.46
C ASP A 991 23.42 39.03 0.61
N ASP A 992 24.47 38.32 0.16
CA ASP A 992 25.87 38.71 0.36
C ASP A 992 26.42 39.59 -0.77
N ASP A 993 26.14 39.24 -2.03
CA ASP A 993 26.71 39.93 -3.20
C ASP A 993 25.67 40.59 -4.13
N GLY A 994 24.37 40.39 -3.86
CA GLY A 994 23.29 40.96 -4.67
C GLY A 994 23.17 40.35 -6.08
N GLN A 995 23.88 39.26 -6.38
CA GLN A 995 23.74 38.55 -7.65
C GLN A 995 22.45 37.72 -7.69
N ILE A 996 22.02 37.39 -8.91
CA ILE A 996 20.86 36.52 -9.13
C ILE A 996 21.10 35.17 -8.42
N ALA A 997 20.11 34.74 -7.65
CA ALA A 997 20.05 33.44 -7.00
C ALA A 997 19.01 32.57 -7.70
N PRO A 998 19.24 31.26 -7.90
CA PRO A 998 18.17 30.38 -8.35
C PRO A 998 17.03 30.36 -7.32
N CYS A 999 15.83 29.97 -7.75
CA CYS A 999 14.77 29.69 -6.79
C CYS A 999 15.16 28.45 -5.97
N ILE A 1000 15.11 28.56 -4.65
CA ILE A 1000 15.40 27.48 -3.71
C ILE A 1000 14.19 27.29 -2.81
N ALA A 1001 13.69 26.07 -2.77
CA ALA A 1001 12.58 25.71 -1.89
C ALA A 1001 12.76 24.31 -1.33
N VAL A 1002 12.16 24.07 -0.17
CA VAL A 1002 12.12 22.77 0.49
C VAL A 1002 10.67 22.41 0.74
N ASN A 1003 10.30 21.18 0.43
CA ASN A 1003 8.97 20.71 0.78
C ASN A 1003 9.03 19.47 1.67
N TYR A 1004 8.04 19.37 2.56
CA TYR A 1004 7.86 18.27 3.48
C TYR A 1004 6.61 17.50 3.05
N TRP A 1005 6.78 16.25 2.65
CA TRP A 1005 5.69 15.35 2.30
C TRP A 1005 5.27 14.52 3.50
N TYR A 1006 4.02 14.68 3.90
CA TYR A 1006 3.37 13.81 4.88
C TYR A 1006 2.37 12.95 4.14
N ASP A 1007 2.39 11.66 4.41
CA ASP A 1007 1.48 10.72 3.77
C ASP A 1007 0.02 11.07 4.06
N MET A 1008 -0.86 10.92 3.07
CA MET A 1008 -2.27 11.21 3.26
C MET A 1008 -2.94 10.16 4.16
N ASP A 1009 -4.04 10.55 4.82
CA ASP A 1009 -4.85 9.58 5.56
C ASP A 1009 -5.67 8.70 4.59
N TYR A 1010 -5.11 7.56 4.19
CA TYR A 1010 -5.77 6.58 3.31
C TYR A 1010 -6.99 5.90 3.95
N GLU A 1011 -7.16 5.99 5.27
CA GLU A 1011 -8.34 5.48 5.96
C GLU A 1011 -9.45 6.54 6.08
N GLY A 1012 -9.13 7.78 5.73
CA GLY A 1012 -9.98 8.94 5.89
C GLY A 1012 -10.97 9.15 4.73
N GLU A 1013 -11.93 10.05 4.97
CA GLU A 1013 -12.96 10.42 4.01
C GLU A 1013 -12.41 11.02 2.71
N LYS A 1014 -11.24 11.70 2.77
CA LYS A 1014 -10.61 12.34 1.62
C LYS A 1014 -10.17 11.32 0.56
N TYR A 1015 -9.54 10.22 0.99
CA TYR A 1015 -9.09 9.16 0.08
C TYR A 1015 -10.30 8.46 -0.58
N ALA A 1016 -11.29 8.06 0.22
CA ALA A 1016 -12.50 7.42 -0.31
C ALA A 1016 -13.25 8.33 -1.32
N THR A 1017 -13.37 9.62 -1.00
CA THR A 1017 -14.00 10.60 -1.90
C THR A 1017 -13.19 10.77 -3.18
N ARG A 1018 -11.86 10.81 -3.09
CA ARG A 1018 -10.96 10.88 -4.25
C ARG A 1018 -11.12 9.67 -5.17
N GLU A 1019 -11.07 8.45 -4.64
CA GLU A 1019 -11.21 7.23 -5.44
C GLU A 1019 -12.59 7.14 -6.10
N MET A 1020 -13.64 7.54 -5.38
CA MET A 1020 -14.98 7.65 -5.96
C MET A 1020 -15.02 8.65 -7.12
N MET A 1021 -14.45 9.85 -6.95
CA MET A 1021 -14.39 10.87 -8.00
C MET A 1021 -13.63 10.39 -9.23
N THR A 1022 -12.44 9.80 -9.04
CA THR A 1022 -11.64 9.28 -10.16
C THR A 1022 -12.41 8.19 -10.94
N ARG A 1023 -13.07 7.25 -10.26
CA ARG A 1023 -13.89 6.21 -10.92
C ARG A 1023 -15.10 6.78 -11.67
N LEU A 1024 -15.75 7.81 -11.12
CA LEU A 1024 -16.86 8.49 -11.79
C LEU A 1024 -16.38 9.22 -13.05
N VAL A 1025 -15.25 9.93 -12.98
CA VAL A 1025 -14.62 10.59 -14.13
C VAL A 1025 -14.22 9.56 -15.20
N GLU A 1026 -13.63 8.43 -14.81
CA GLU A 1026 -13.32 7.34 -15.73
C GLU A 1026 -14.58 6.76 -16.40
N THR A 1027 -15.68 6.65 -15.66
CA THR A 1027 -16.96 6.19 -16.22
C THR A 1027 -17.45 7.15 -17.30
N VAL A 1028 -17.42 8.46 -17.04
CA VAL A 1028 -17.77 9.49 -18.05
C VAL A 1028 -16.86 9.38 -19.27
N ARG A 1029 -15.55 9.25 -19.08
CA ARG A 1029 -14.60 9.11 -20.21
C ARG A 1029 -14.89 7.85 -21.04
N ARG A 1030 -15.26 6.74 -20.41
CA ARG A 1030 -15.64 5.49 -21.12
C ARG A 1030 -16.97 5.62 -21.86
N GLU A 1031 -17.92 6.38 -21.33
CA GLU A 1031 -19.18 6.67 -22.01
C GLU A 1031 -18.99 7.57 -23.23
N GLU A 1032 -18.09 8.57 -23.16
CA GLU A 1032 -17.78 9.46 -24.29
C GLU A 1032 -16.94 8.79 -25.38
N GLN A 1033 -16.18 7.74 -25.06
CA GLN A 1033 -15.42 6.94 -26.02
C GLN A 1033 -16.28 5.90 -26.78
N ARG A 1034 -17.48 5.60 -26.28
CA ARG A 1034 -18.45 4.66 -26.89
C ARG A 1034 -19.42 5.40 -27.79
#